data_AF-A0A7V2CZ99-F1
#
_entry.id   AF-A0A7V2CZ99-F1
#
_cell.length_a   1.000
_cell.length_b   1.000
_cell.length_c   1.000
_cell.angle_alpha   90.00
_cell.angle_beta   90.00
_cell.angle_gamma   90.00
#
_symmetry.space_group_name_H-M   'P 1'
#
loop_
_entity.id
_entity.type
_entity.pdbx_description
1 polymer ?
#
loop_
_entity_poly.entity_id
_entity_poly.type
_entity_poly.pdbx_seq_one_letter_code
_entity_poly.pdbx_strand_id
1 'polypeptide(L)'
;MTIGVAGTAPRAEAQGVSINFQPSAAPTVSGYLVDSGATYAPRNGRVYGWTASHTSSVFDRNHTSDQLRDTLVKMLSGGKWEIDVTAGRYEVTLISGDGPYSSNTTLNVEGTNYWTGHTQGSNKWRTMTKVVEVVDGKLTVDCGSAPAGTPINALVASSYSWASFILDNTTPDRVTVGGSWTTATSPTGYHGANFLSDGNAGKGSKNVTFTPRIEAGMYEVFLRWPAAGSHANNVPVDVAHAGGVTPLSVNQQANGGQWVSLGIYSFNTGTAGYVRISNAGTTGTVAADAVRFVRSLDNTTDQAKLANGLASWRKPDGNGISCAECHGPAGFDVAQFNFSQADLRRATAPHLTDADADKIHAMLLMWQNDYYPPEGGAKSVASFRPVQPNNTLIGANLTGSLNPDHTDSIHRKRDAEFAIYMRDVLQLNIATQNITTLAQARTAINQLAALDVGTVSVGIDFNLWSRSVSREGNQTGGRFDEWIASVGRQVTSANATEWTILNDAYIVDPSDTNFWAMYHKLESFTQPDPHNKRSTTTYNWNAMELHKFESNLLFAHDGVKRSLGQLGFVVGRDGVRPYQDQEGKGGLLTPFWDVGEAARSADTVNRSQMPRRHEETYSFNASKTETQNLVEAKEMLRPSWHYMGWMMDNGLRFSGPSNSTIVGEYLINKLWEQNLRVHQVFFNAVHNAKLGYKAGCWSPGSADPQHFTAPRSYYLAYGKYQKSWDASGYTGSGTLYRKILANDLRSALLVHADDITAIGNKIYEDRQWLLDGAASMRDAMNWAEPANSAVNDAIYNNYVAKVNAATQY
;
A
#
# COMPACT_ATOMS: atom_id res chain seq x y z
N MET A 1 39.46 -21.58 -13.44
CA MET A 1 40.67 -21.07 -12.75
C MET A 1 40.45 -21.29 -11.27
N THR A 2 41.25 -22.14 -10.62
CA THR A 2 41.01 -22.54 -9.22
C THR A 2 41.61 -21.51 -8.27
N ILE A 3 40.79 -20.94 -7.38
CA ILE A 3 41.23 -20.00 -6.33
C ILE A 3 40.96 -20.67 -4.97
N GLY A 4 41.97 -20.68 -4.11
CA GLY A 4 41.94 -21.43 -2.85
C GLY A 4 41.10 -20.77 -1.77
N VAL A 5 40.49 -21.59 -0.91
CA VAL A 5 39.72 -21.13 0.26
C VAL A 5 40.70 -20.72 1.37
N ALA A 6 40.82 -19.42 1.62
CA ALA A 6 41.35 -18.92 2.88
C ALA A 6 40.29 -19.14 3.97
N GLY A 7 40.65 -19.85 5.04
CA GLY A 7 39.69 -20.23 6.09
C GLY A 7 39.17 -19.03 6.88
N THR A 8 37.91 -18.66 6.68
CA THR A 8 37.19 -17.76 7.58
C THR A 8 36.79 -18.50 8.86
N ALA A 9 36.94 -17.85 10.01
CA ALA A 9 36.38 -18.34 11.28
C ALA A 9 34.85 -18.53 11.17
N PRO A 10 34.24 -19.47 11.92
CA PRO A 10 32.81 -19.70 11.87
C PRO A 10 32.03 -18.40 12.19
N ARG A 11 31.26 -17.93 11.22
CA ARG A 11 30.30 -16.82 11.40
C ARG A 11 29.28 -17.25 12.46
N ALA A 12 29.01 -16.38 13.43
CA ALA A 12 27.98 -16.64 14.43
C ALA A 12 26.63 -16.95 13.78
N GLU A 13 25.95 -17.99 14.27
CA GLU A 13 24.61 -18.35 13.81
C GLU A 13 23.60 -17.22 14.09
N ALA A 14 22.56 -17.14 13.25
CA ALA A 14 21.49 -16.17 13.45
C ALA A 14 20.80 -16.42 14.79
N GLN A 15 20.91 -15.47 15.73
CA GLN A 15 20.42 -15.61 17.10
C GLN A 15 18.91 -15.46 17.22
N GLY A 16 18.15 -16.34 16.55
CA GLY A 16 16.75 -16.56 16.87
C GLY A 16 16.61 -17.06 18.31
N VAL A 17 15.61 -16.59 19.05
CA VAL A 17 15.19 -17.11 20.35
C VAL A 17 13.68 -17.26 20.40
N SER A 18 13.23 -18.37 20.99
CA SER A 18 11.83 -18.64 21.27
C SER A 18 11.71 -18.98 22.76
N ILE A 19 10.81 -18.31 23.48
CA ILE A 19 10.55 -18.47 24.92
C ILE A 19 9.08 -18.84 25.10
N ASN A 20 8.80 -19.93 25.82
CA ASN A 20 7.48 -20.22 26.35
C ASN A 20 7.47 -19.91 27.86
N PHE A 21 6.53 -19.06 28.27
CA PHE A 21 6.37 -18.62 29.66
C PHE A 21 5.42 -19.60 30.36
N GLN A 22 5.99 -20.58 31.06
CA GLN A 22 5.24 -21.76 31.54
C GLN A 22 5.71 -22.26 32.91
N PRO A 23 4.85 -22.94 33.68
CA PRO A 23 5.29 -23.75 34.82
C PRO A 23 6.33 -24.79 34.40
N SER A 24 7.29 -25.06 35.28
CA SER A 24 8.40 -26.00 35.03
C SER A 24 7.98 -27.47 34.91
N ALA A 25 6.73 -27.79 35.29
CA ALA A 25 6.13 -29.11 35.16
C ALA A 25 5.15 -29.23 33.98
N ALA A 26 4.86 -28.14 33.25
CA ALA A 26 3.97 -28.17 32.09
C ALA A 26 4.68 -28.76 30.86
N PRO A 27 3.95 -29.43 29.93
CA PRO A 27 4.52 -29.96 28.69
C PRO A 27 5.33 -28.91 27.90
N THR A 28 6.58 -29.24 27.54
CA THR A 28 7.46 -28.31 26.81
C THR A 28 7.10 -28.22 25.33
N VAL A 29 6.91 -27.01 24.81
CA VAL A 29 6.70 -26.77 23.37
C VAL A 29 8.02 -26.93 22.61
N SER A 30 8.04 -27.81 21.60
CA SER A 30 9.24 -28.05 20.79
C SER A 30 9.72 -26.77 20.09
N GLY A 31 11.02 -26.50 20.17
CA GLY A 31 11.64 -25.28 19.63
C GLY A 31 11.58 -24.05 20.53
N TYR A 32 10.98 -24.13 21.73
CA TYR A 32 10.91 -23.03 22.70
C TYR A 32 11.72 -23.36 23.97
N LEU A 33 12.42 -22.36 24.50
CA LEU A 33 13.06 -22.42 25.82
C LEU A 33 12.02 -22.08 26.90
N VAL A 34 12.09 -22.76 28.05
CA VAL A 34 11.16 -22.53 29.16
C VAL A 34 11.61 -21.33 30.02
N ASP A 35 10.70 -20.41 30.30
CA ASP A 35 10.80 -19.48 31.43
C ASP A 35 9.67 -19.75 32.44
N SER A 36 10.05 -20.07 33.68
CA SER A 36 9.12 -20.37 34.78
C SER A 36 9.14 -19.29 35.88
N GLY A 37 9.26 -18.02 35.49
CA GLY A 37 9.20 -16.89 36.42
C GLY A 37 10.48 -16.65 37.21
N ALA A 38 11.58 -17.34 36.88
CA ALA A 38 12.83 -17.27 37.62
C ALA A 38 13.62 -15.99 37.33
N THR A 39 14.24 -15.40 38.35
CA THR A 39 15.08 -14.19 38.21
C THR A 39 16.18 -14.37 37.16
N TYR A 40 16.60 -13.28 36.52
CA TYR A 40 17.57 -13.28 35.42
C TYR A 40 18.90 -13.97 35.80
N ALA A 41 19.25 -15.07 35.12
CA ALA A 41 20.53 -15.78 35.30
C ALA A 41 20.78 -16.80 34.15
N PRO A 42 21.99 -17.39 34.02
CA PRO A 42 22.28 -18.43 33.04
C PRO A 42 21.38 -19.67 33.19
N ARG A 43 20.84 -20.17 32.06
CA ARG A 43 20.05 -21.42 31.94
C ARG A 43 19.88 -21.82 30.48
N ASN A 44 19.73 -23.12 30.19
CA ASN A 44 19.39 -23.63 28.85
C ASN A 44 20.29 -23.08 27.71
N GLY A 45 21.58 -22.88 27.97
CA GLY A 45 22.54 -22.35 26.99
C GLY A 45 22.48 -20.83 26.74
N ARG A 46 21.66 -20.07 27.49
CA ARG A 46 21.54 -18.60 27.40
C ARG A 46 21.52 -17.95 28.78
N VAL A 47 21.41 -16.62 28.83
CA VAL A 47 21.24 -15.84 30.07
C VAL A 47 19.95 -15.03 29.94
N TYR A 48 18.93 -15.39 30.73
CA TYR A 48 17.61 -14.74 30.67
C TYR A 48 16.83 -14.85 31.98
N GLY A 49 15.74 -14.10 32.08
CA GLY A 49 14.77 -14.18 33.17
C GLY A 49 14.30 -12.79 33.64
N TRP A 50 13.67 -12.78 34.81
CA TRP A 50 12.98 -11.60 35.33
C TRP A 50 13.87 -10.74 36.25
N THR A 51 13.65 -9.43 36.29
CA THR A 51 14.37 -8.53 37.23
C THR A 51 13.99 -8.76 38.70
N ALA A 52 12.82 -9.33 38.95
CA ALA A 52 12.35 -9.80 40.26
C ALA A 52 11.62 -11.15 40.08
N SER A 53 11.50 -11.98 41.13
CA SER A 53 10.89 -13.30 40.97
C SER A 53 9.39 -13.23 40.61
N HIS A 54 9.02 -13.97 39.58
CA HIS A 54 7.65 -14.19 39.10
C HIS A 54 7.21 -15.66 39.28
N THR A 55 7.96 -16.48 40.03
CA THR A 55 7.67 -17.91 40.22
C THR A 55 6.32 -18.21 40.87
N SER A 56 5.69 -17.23 41.52
CA SER A 56 4.34 -17.30 42.11
C SER A 56 3.22 -16.85 41.17
N SER A 57 3.53 -16.38 39.97
CA SER A 57 2.57 -15.88 38.97
C SER A 57 2.63 -16.65 37.64
N VAL A 58 3.13 -17.89 37.67
CA VAL A 58 3.18 -18.82 36.53
C VAL A 58 1.95 -19.74 36.52
N PHE A 59 1.37 -19.99 35.35
CA PHE A 59 0.14 -20.77 35.21
C PHE A 59 0.17 -21.65 33.96
N ASP A 60 -0.37 -22.87 34.10
CA ASP A 60 -0.77 -23.76 33.02
C ASP A 60 -2.28 -23.92 33.15
N ARG A 61 -3.04 -23.61 32.09
CA ARG A 61 -4.47 -23.31 32.19
C ARG A 61 -5.35 -24.52 31.96
N ASN A 62 -4.83 -25.56 31.30
CA ASN A 62 -5.51 -26.83 30.99
C ASN A 62 -6.87 -26.58 30.29
N HIS A 63 -6.87 -25.68 29.30
CA HIS A 63 -8.05 -25.28 28.53
C HIS A 63 -7.89 -25.46 27.01
N THR A 64 -6.67 -25.45 26.49
CA THR A 64 -6.35 -25.77 25.08
C THR A 64 -5.15 -26.69 24.97
N SER A 65 -5.13 -27.56 23.97
CA SER A 65 -3.96 -28.41 23.66
C SER A 65 -2.78 -27.62 23.06
N ASP A 66 -3.00 -26.36 22.68
CA ASP A 66 -1.96 -25.42 22.27
C ASP A 66 -1.25 -24.83 23.51
N GLN A 67 -0.30 -25.57 24.08
CA GLN A 67 0.43 -25.17 25.28
C GLN A 67 1.19 -23.83 25.14
N LEU A 68 1.51 -23.37 23.92
CA LEU A 68 2.07 -22.03 23.67
C LEU A 68 1.07 -20.88 23.95
N ARG A 69 -0.21 -21.22 24.18
CA ARG A 69 -1.32 -20.32 24.52
C ARG A 69 -1.99 -20.69 25.85
N ASP A 70 -1.93 -21.96 26.23
CA ASP A 70 -2.45 -22.49 27.51
C ASP A 70 -1.54 -22.16 28.71
N THR A 71 -0.25 -21.88 28.48
CA THR A 71 0.68 -21.48 29.55
C THR A 71 0.98 -19.98 29.54
N LEU A 72 1.24 -19.40 30.71
CA LEU A 72 1.65 -18.00 30.86
C LEU A 72 2.40 -17.69 32.16
N VAL A 73 3.09 -16.56 32.19
CA VAL A 73 3.47 -15.83 33.40
C VAL A 73 2.73 -14.50 33.45
N LYS A 74 2.24 -14.09 34.63
CA LYS A 74 1.67 -12.74 34.83
C LYS A 74 2.73 -11.80 35.38
N MET A 75 3.03 -10.75 34.64
CA MET A 75 3.94 -9.68 35.05
C MET A 75 3.41 -9.00 36.31
N LEU A 76 4.30 -8.82 37.29
CA LEU A 76 4.09 -7.94 38.43
C LEU A 76 4.09 -6.47 37.96
N SER A 77 3.66 -5.55 38.82
CA SER A 77 3.61 -4.12 38.47
C SER A 77 5.02 -3.57 38.29
N GLY A 78 5.31 -2.96 37.14
CA GLY A 78 6.67 -2.59 36.75
C GLY A 78 7.60 -3.80 36.49
N GLY A 79 7.05 -4.99 36.28
CA GLY A 79 7.82 -6.20 35.97
C GLY A 79 8.56 -6.07 34.63
N LYS A 80 9.82 -6.48 34.63
CA LYS A 80 10.70 -6.53 33.45
C LYS A 80 11.30 -7.93 33.29
N TRP A 81 11.35 -8.41 32.06
CA TRP A 81 12.02 -9.66 31.65
C TRP A 81 13.10 -9.34 30.60
N GLU A 82 14.22 -10.04 30.64
CA GLU A 82 15.40 -9.77 29.83
C GLU A 82 16.05 -11.06 29.29
N ILE A 83 16.68 -10.99 28.11
CA ILE A 83 17.61 -12.02 27.59
C ILE A 83 18.81 -11.40 26.88
N ASP A 84 20.00 -11.98 27.09
CA ASP A 84 21.21 -11.65 26.33
C ASP A 84 21.09 -12.03 24.85
N VAL A 85 21.31 -11.06 23.98
CA VAL A 85 21.40 -11.17 22.52
C VAL A 85 22.48 -10.22 21.99
N THR A 86 22.94 -10.40 20.75
CA THR A 86 23.79 -9.36 20.11
C THR A 86 23.02 -8.05 19.93
N ALA A 87 23.65 -6.90 20.16
CA ALA A 87 23.06 -5.60 19.83
C ALA A 87 22.78 -5.52 18.31
N GLY A 88 21.60 -5.03 17.93
CA GLY A 88 21.07 -5.10 16.57
C GLY A 88 19.55 -4.97 16.51
N ARG A 89 18.97 -5.06 15.31
CA ARG A 89 17.52 -5.07 15.15
C ARG A 89 16.96 -6.49 15.24
N TYR A 90 15.82 -6.63 15.89
CA TYR A 90 15.10 -7.88 16.05
C TYR A 90 13.65 -7.73 15.65
N GLU A 91 13.13 -8.65 14.84
CA GLU A 91 11.70 -8.85 14.71
C GLU A 91 11.26 -9.67 15.92
N VAL A 92 10.39 -9.10 16.75
CA VAL A 92 9.94 -9.71 17.98
C VAL A 92 8.43 -9.90 17.93
N THR A 93 8.00 -11.14 18.09
CA THR A 93 6.60 -11.55 18.21
C THR A 93 6.30 -11.83 19.67
N LEU A 94 5.34 -11.10 20.25
CA LEU A 94 4.79 -11.38 21.58
C LEU A 94 3.42 -12.06 21.45
N ILE A 95 3.21 -13.11 22.24
CA ILE A 95 1.90 -13.71 22.52
C ILE A 95 1.52 -13.42 23.96
N SER A 96 0.34 -12.83 24.17
CA SER A 96 -0.14 -12.38 25.47
C SER A 96 -1.67 -12.51 25.53
N GLY A 97 -2.17 -13.20 26.55
CA GLY A 97 -3.58 -13.51 26.73
C GLY A 97 -3.83 -14.53 27.84
N ASP A 98 -5.05 -15.07 27.85
CA ASP A 98 -5.64 -15.90 28.91
C ASP A 98 -5.67 -15.26 30.32
N GLY A 99 -6.88 -14.89 30.71
CA GLY A 99 -7.39 -15.27 32.02
C GLY A 99 -8.77 -15.91 31.85
N PRO A 100 -9.32 -16.56 32.89
CA PRO A 100 -10.75 -16.90 32.92
C PRO A 100 -11.65 -15.65 32.95
N TYR A 101 -11.07 -14.48 33.23
CA TYR A 101 -11.68 -13.15 33.22
C TYR A 101 -11.02 -12.28 32.15
N SER A 102 -11.70 -11.21 31.73
CA SER A 102 -11.07 -10.17 30.92
C SER A 102 -9.94 -9.48 31.69
N SER A 103 -8.85 -9.16 30.99
CA SER A 103 -7.67 -8.49 31.57
C SER A 103 -7.24 -7.32 30.72
N ASN A 104 -6.83 -6.24 31.37
CA ASN A 104 -6.24 -5.08 30.72
C ASN A 104 -4.72 -5.29 30.63
N THR A 105 -4.18 -5.25 29.42
CA THR A 105 -2.80 -5.58 29.08
C THR A 105 -2.05 -4.34 28.56
N THR A 106 -0.82 -4.14 29.01
CA THR A 106 0.15 -3.19 28.41
C THR A 106 1.49 -3.90 28.28
N LEU A 107 2.12 -3.83 27.10
CA LEU A 107 3.43 -4.45 26.85
C LEU A 107 4.32 -3.56 25.97
N ASN A 108 5.60 -3.47 26.32
CA ASN A 108 6.65 -2.78 25.58
C ASN A 108 7.84 -3.73 25.35
N VAL A 109 8.59 -3.51 24.27
CA VAL A 109 9.87 -4.21 23.98
C VAL A 109 10.87 -3.17 23.47
N GLU A 110 12.08 -3.08 24.03
CA GLU A 110 13.02 -1.96 23.79
C GLU A 110 12.36 -0.56 23.94
N GLY A 111 11.43 -0.41 24.88
CA GLY A 111 10.61 0.80 25.01
C GLY A 111 9.59 1.05 23.86
N THR A 112 9.64 0.25 22.79
CA THR A 112 8.63 0.27 21.72
C THR A 112 7.34 -0.34 22.25
N ASN A 113 6.29 0.47 22.36
CA ASN A 113 4.99 -0.02 22.81
C ASN A 113 4.36 -0.98 21.80
N TYR A 114 3.91 -2.15 22.25
CA TYR A 114 3.15 -3.10 21.44
C TYR A 114 1.66 -2.79 21.53
N TRP A 115 1.18 -2.54 22.75
CA TRP A 115 -0.13 -1.97 23.01
C TRP A 115 -0.20 -1.46 24.46
N THR A 116 -1.14 -0.56 24.72
CA THR A 116 -1.45 -0.02 26.05
C THR A 116 -2.95 -0.12 26.30
N GLY A 117 -3.34 -0.40 27.54
CA GLY A 117 -4.75 -0.31 27.96
C GLY A 117 -5.66 -1.37 27.35
N HIS A 118 -5.10 -2.45 26.79
CA HIS A 118 -5.85 -3.36 25.93
C HIS A 118 -6.61 -4.44 26.72
N THR A 119 -7.92 -4.28 26.80
CA THR A 119 -8.82 -5.30 27.37
C THR A 119 -8.95 -6.50 26.44
N GLN A 120 -8.44 -7.66 26.87
CA GLN A 120 -8.67 -8.95 26.22
C GLN A 120 -9.85 -9.68 26.87
N GLY A 121 -10.59 -10.46 26.09
CA GLY A 121 -11.66 -11.34 26.60
C GLY A 121 -11.12 -12.64 27.20
N SER A 122 -11.96 -13.34 27.95
CA SER A 122 -11.65 -14.70 28.44
C SER A 122 -11.37 -15.65 27.27
N ASN A 123 -10.35 -16.50 27.40
CA ASN A 123 -9.83 -17.38 26.35
C ASN A 123 -9.57 -16.65 25.01
N LYS A 124 -8.98 -15.46 25.07
CA LYS A 124 -8.42 -14.71 23.93
C LYS A 124 -6.95 -14.38 24.17
N TRP A 125 -6.24 -14.24 23.06
CA TRP A 125 -4.83 -13.85 23.01
C TRP A 125 -4.63 -12.81 21.92
N ARG A 126 -3.74 -11.86 22.19
CA ARG A 126 -3.17 -10.96 21.21
C ARG A 126 -1.79 -11.49 20.83
N THR A 127 -1.56 -11.55 19.52
CA THR A 127 -0.23 -11.73 18.95
C THR A 127 0.10 -10.45 18.18
N MET A 128 1.30 -9.93 18.35
CA MET A 128 1.83 -8.84 17.52
C MET A 128 3.31 -9.02 17.32
N THR A 129 3.75 -8.67 16.13
CA THR A 129 5.14 -8.67 15.70
C THR A 129 5.56 -7.24 15.41
N LYS A 130 6.71 -6.78 15.94
CA LYS A 130 7.34 -5.51 15.56
C LYS A 130 8.86 -5.68 15.44
N VAL A 131 9.48 -4.85 14.60
CA VAL A 131 10.93 -4.66 14.63
C VAL A 131 11.29 -3.70 15.75
N VAL A 132 12.23 -4.09 16.59
CA VAL A 132 12.82 -3.29 17.68
C VAL A 132 14.36 -3.24 17.53
N GLU A 133 15.03 -2.31 18.20
CA GLU A 133 16.49 -2.14 18.11
C GLU A 133 17.12 -2.30 19.50
N VAL A 134 17.76 -3.45 19.75
CA VAL A 134 18.48 -3.75 21.00
C VAL A 134 19.82 -3.03 20.97
N VAL A 135 20.04 -2.13 21.94
CA VAL A 135 21.21 -1.23 21.96
C VAL A 135 22.29 -1.69 22.95
N ASP A 136 21.90 -2.30 24.07
CA ASP A 136 22.78 -2.68 25.19
C ASP A 136 23.20 -4.16 25.21
N GLY A 137 22.64 -4.97 24.30
CA GLY A 137 22.81 -6.42 24.24
C GLY A 137 21.79 -7.22 25.07
N LYS A 138 20.70 -6.60 25.54
CA LYS A 138 19.63 -7.28 26.28
C LYS A 138 18.27 -6.97 25.67
N LEU A 139 17.63 -7.98 25.08
CA LEU A 139 16.24 -7.84 24.67
C LEU A 139 15.37 -7.75 25.93
N THR A 140 14.74 -6.59 26.10
CA THR A 140 13.91 -6.14 27.22
C THR A 140 12.43 -6.29 26.88
N VAL A 141 11.63 -6.82 27.82
CA VAL A 141 10.16 -6.78 27.78
C VAL A 141 9.65 -6.23 29.12
N ASP A 142 8.73 -5.24 29.09
CA ASP A 142 8.16 -4.64 30.28
C ASP A 142 6.65 -4.33 30.14
N CYS A 143 5.95 -4.16 31.27
CA CYS A 143 4.53 -3.77 31.33
C CYS A 143 4.31 -2.26 31.57
N GLY A 144 5.37 -1.45 31.56
CA GLY A 144 5.33 -0.03 31.91
C GLY A 144 4.77 0.22 33.31
N SER A 145 3.94 1.25 33.44
CA SER A 145 3.22 1.61 34.67
C SER A 145 1.93 0.82 34.91
N ALA A 146 1.74 -0.32 34.24
CA ALA A 146 0.54 -1.14 34.43
C ALA A 146 0.50 -1.79 35.84
N PRO A 147 -0.71 -1.98 36.41
CA PRO A 147 -0.87 -2.80 37.60
C PRO A 147 -0.48 -4.26 37.33
N ALA A 148 -0.10 -4.98 38.39
CA ALA A 148 0.24 -6.40 38.30
C ALA A 148 -0.91 -7.22 37.69
N GLY A 149 -0.59 -8.12 36.76
CA GLY A 149 -1.56 -9.03 36.14
C GLY A 149 -1.51 -9.14 34.61
N THR A 150 -0.70 -8.31 33.93
CA THR A 150 -0.45 -8.43 32.47
C THR A 150 0.10 -9.83 32.15
N PRO A 151 -0.59 -10.67 31.35
CA PRO A 151 -0.09 -12.00 31.00
C PRO A 151 0.90 -11.94 29.83
N ILE A 152 1.88 -12.83 29.82
CA ILE A 152 2.73 -13.15 28.67
C ILE A 152 2.80 -14.68 28.52
N ASN A 153 2.53 -15.19 27.33
CA ASN A 153 2.51 -16.62 27.02
C ASN A 153 3.80 -17.04 26.30
N ALA A 154 4.20 -16.28 25.27
CA ALA A 154 5.40 -16.59 24.50
C ALA A 154 6.05 -15.34 23.92
N LEU A 155 7.36 -15.45 23.66
CA LEU A 155 8.15 -14.51 22.88
C LEU A 155 8.89 -15.29 21.79
N VAL A 156 8.94 -14.75 20.58
CA VAL A 156 9.87 -15.19 19.53
C VAL A 156 10.60 -13.96 19.01
N ALA A 157 11.92 -13.96 19.01
CA ALA A 157 12.74 -12.88 18.48
C ALA A 157 13.75 -13.41 17.47
N SER A 158 13.78 -12.83 16.27
CA SER A 158 14.71 -13.15 15.18
C SER A 158 15.51 -11.91 14.79
N SER A 159 16.80 -12.06 14.46
CA SER A 159 17.61 -10.96 13.95
C SER A 159 17.04 -10.41 12.64
N TYR A 160 16.75 -9.11 12.59
CA TYR A 160 16.04 -8.48 11.47
C TYR A 160 16.95 -7.57 10.64
N SER A 161 17.08 -7.88 9.35
CA SER A 161 17.89 -7.13 8.39
C SER A 161 17.03 -6.32 7.43
N TRP A 162 17.43 -5.07 7.17
CA TRP A 162 16.77 -4.22 6.18
C TRP A 162 17.40 -4.44 4.81
N ALA A 163 16.56 -4.60 3.79
CA ALA A 163 17.02 -4.71 2.42
C ALA A 163 16.44 -3.65 1.47
N SER A 164 15.55 -2.78 1.93
CA SER A 164 15.73 -1.35 1.67
C SER A 164 15.30 -0.44 2.83
N PHE A 165 15.94 0.72 2.97
CA PHE A 165 15.62 1.75 3.96
C PHE A 165 16.09 3.14 3.52
N ILE A 166 15.46 4.18 4.08
CA ILE A 166 15.70 5.60 3.77
C ILE A 166 16.27 6.32 5.00
N LEU A 167 17.14 7.29 4.77
CA LEU A 167 17.60 8.29 5.73
C LEU A 167 17.22 9.68 5.18
N ASP A 168 16.14 10.23 5.70
CA ASP A 168 15.71 11.63 5.55
C ASP A 168 16.62 12.58 6.35
N ASN A 169 16.77 13.84 5.97
CA ASN A 169 17.59 14.81 6.71
C ASN A 169 17.11 15.10 8.15
N THR A 170 15.90 14.66 8.52
CA THR A 170 15.38 14.71 9.90
C THR A 170 15.58 13.41 10.68
N THR A 171 16.19 12.37 10.10
CA THR A 171 16.34 11.04 10.74
C THR A 171 17.19 11.12 12.03
N PRO A 172 16.63 10.82 13.22
CA PRO A 172 17.36 10.88 14.48
C PRO A 172 18.58 9.96 14.51
N ASP A 173 19.65 10.43 15.17
CA ASP A 173 20.89 9.70 15.45
C ASP A 173 21.61 9.06 14.24
N ARG A 174 21.22 9.47 13.02
CA ARG A 174 21.73 8.97 11.74
C ARG A 174 22.11 10.07 10.75
N VAL A 175 21.73 11.33 11.00
CA VAL A 175 22.17 12.48 10.20
C VAL A 175 23.02 13.42 11.04
N THR A 176 24.28 13.62 10.64
CA THR A 176 25.20 14.58 11.26
C THR A 176 25.35 15.80 10.36
N VAL A 177 25.03 16.98 10.88
CA VAL A 177 25.07 18.26 10.15
C VAL A 177 26.32 19.04 10.53
N GLY A 178 27.21 19.25 9.56
CA GLY A 178 28.42 20.07 9.69
C GLY A 178 28.19 21.48 9.13
N GLY A 179 28.43 22.50 9.95
CA GLY A 179 28.22 23.91 9.60
C GLY A 179 26.73 24.32 9.64
N SER A 180 26.45 25.59 9.34
CA SER A 180 25.09 26.15 9.46
C SER A 180 24.24 25.91 8.22
N TRP A 181 23.25 25.02 8.30
CA TRP A 181 22.24 24.78 7.27
C TRP A 181 20.89 25.39 7.68
N THR A 182 20.04 25.69 6.70
CA THR A 182 18.68 26.21 6.92
C THR A 182 17.64 25.28 6.32
N THR A 183 16.64 24.89 7.10
CA THR A 183 15.50 24.11 6.63
C THR A 183 14.68 24.85 5.56
N ALA A 184 14.27 24.16 4.51
CA ALA A 184 13.51 24.70 3.39
C ALA A 184 12.42 23.73 2.90
N THR A 185 11.38 24.28 2.26
CA THR A 185 10.24 23.55 1.66
C THR A 185 9.95 24.00 0.22
N SER A 186 10.89 24.71 -0.40
CA SER A 186 10.85 25.14 -1.80
C SER A 186 12.28 25.21 -2.36
N PRO A 187 12.57 24.74 -3.59
CA PRO A 187 11.64 24.09 -4.52
C PRO A 187 11.11 22.73 -4.01
N THR A 188 10.06 22.22 -4.66
CA THR A 188 9.49 20.89 -4.37
C THR A 188 10.35 19.76 -4.95
N GLY A 189 10.08 18.52 -4.54
CA GLY A 189 10.83 17.32 -4.97
C GLY A 189 11.70 16.69 -3.89
N TYR A 190 11.75 17.28 -2.69
CA TYR A 190 12.38 16.69 -1.51
C TYR A 190 11.65 15.41 -1.01
N HIS A 191 12.15 14.80 0.06
CA HIS A 191 11.55 13.71 0.82
C HIS A 191 11.01 14.20 2.17
N GLY A 192 10.16 13.42 2.82
CA GLY A 192 9.64 13.78 4.14
C GLY A 192 8.94 15.16 4.17
N ALA A 193 9.26 15.96 5.17
CA ALA A 193 8.57 17.23 5.44
C ALA A 193 9.30 18.49 4.93
N ASN A 194 10.61 18.40 4.68
CA ASN A 194 11.49 19.53 4.34
C ASN A 194 12.85 19.00 3.84
N PHE A 195 13.76 19.90 3.45
CA PHE A 195 15.17 19.59 3.20
C PHE A 195 16.09 20.63 3.85
N LEU A 196 17.38 20.33 3.96
CA LEU A 196 18.42 21.27 4.40
C LEU A 196 19.04 22.00 3.20
N SER A 197 19.10 23.33 3.26
CA SER A 197 19.76 24.19 2.26
C SER A 197 21.02 24.85 2.83
N ASP A 198 22.07 24.95 2.02
CA ASP A 198 23.31 25.66 2.38
C ASP A 198 23.17 27.20 2.25
N GLY A 199 22.05 27.68 1.72
CA GLY A 199 21.78 29.12 1.49
C GLY A 199 22.69 29.77 0.46
N ASN A 200 23.36 28.97 -0.38
CA ASN A 200 24.49 29.35 -1.23
C ASN A 200 25.65 30.06 -0.49
N ALA A 201 25.84 29.77 0.80
CA ALA A 201 26.76 30.47 1.68
C ALA A 201 27.70 29.51 2.44
N GLY A 202 28.89 29.99 2.82
CA GLY A 202 29.87 29.18 3.57
C GLY A 202 30.39 27.99 2.75
N LYS A 203 30.88 28.25 1.53
CA LYS A 203 31.36 27.20 0.62
C LYS A 203 32.63 26.52 1.14
N GLY A 204 32.63 25.19 1.12
CA GLY A 204 33.71 24.36 1.66
C GLY A 204 33.69 24.15 3.17
N SER A 205 32.80 24.83 3.93
CA SER A 205 32.69 24.67 5.38
C SER A 205 31.43 23.94 5.86
N LYS A 206 30.59 23.47 4.92
CA LYS A 206 29.34 22.78 5.24
C LYS A 206 29.25 21.38 4.64
N ASN A 207 28.69 20.45 5.42
CA ASN A 207 28.36 19.10 4.98
C ASN A 207 27.12 18.54 5.72
N VAL A 208 26.50 17.51 5.15
CA VAL A 208 25.50 16.66 5.82
C VAL A 208 25.89 15.21 5.58
N THR A 209 26.04 14.44 6.66
CA THR A 209 26.48 13.03 6.61
C THR A 209 25.35 12.11 7.08
N PHE A 210 24.88 11.25 6.18
CA PHE A 210 23.86 10.24 6.40
C PHE A 210 24.53 8.90 6.71
N THR A 211 24.45 8.46 7.96
CA THR A 211 25.14 7.28 8.49
C THR A 211 24.15 6.14 8.72
N PRO A 212 24.06 5.15 7.83
CA PRO A 212 23.20 3.98 8.03
C PRO A 212 23.64 3.13 9.21
N ARG A 213 22.69 2.38 9.79
CA ARG A 213 22.95 1.16 10.56
C ARG A 213 22.61 -0.01 9.65
N ILE A 214 23.64 -0.64 9.07
CA ILE A 214 23.52 -1.57 7.95
C ILE A 214 24.12 -2.94 8.30
N GLU A 215 23.80 -3.98 7.51
CA GLU A 215 24.48 -5.27 7.59
C GLU A 215 25.57 -5.41 6.53
N ALA A 216 26.43 -6.42 6.69
CA ALA A 216 27.39 -6.79 5.67
C ALA A 216 26.69 -7.32 4.40
N GLY A 217 26.92 -6.66 3.27
CA GLY A 217 26.28 -6.98 1.99
C GLY A 217 26.52 -5.93 0.92
N MET A 218 26.12 -6.23 -0.31
CA MET A 218 26.10 -5.24 -1.40
C MET A 218 24.82 -4.43 -1.33
N TYR A 219 24.91 -3.11 -1.49
CA TYR A 219 23.78 -2.19 -1.52
C TYR A 219 23.96 -1.16 -2.63
N GLU A 220 22.93 -0.97 -3.45
CA GLU A 220 22.76 0.21 -4.26
C GLU A 220 22.39 1.40 -3.38
N VAL A 221 23.07 2.52 -3.60
CA VAL A 221 22.91 3.75 -2.83
C VAL A 221 22.30 4.80 -3.74
N PHE A 222 21.15 5.34 -3.35
CA PHE A 222 20.47 6.42 -4.06
C PHE A 222 20.52 7.71 -3.25
N LEU A 223 20.54 8.83 -3.96
CA LEU A 223 20.37 10.17 -3.40
C LEU A 223 19.15 10.84 -4.05
N ARG A 224 18.42 11.63 -3.27
CA ARG A 224 17.29 12.45 -3.71
C ARG A 224 17.54 13.92 -3.34
N TRP A 225 16.95 14.83 -4.11
CA TRP A 225 16.97 16.26 -3.85
C TRP A 225 15.77 16.95 -4.56
N PRO A 226 15.36 18.14 -4.09
CA PRO A 226 14.59 19.07 -4.89
C PRO A 226 15.52 19.81 -5.88
N ALA A 227 15.08 20.09 -7.11
CA ALA A 227 15.92 20.70 -8.14
C ALA A 227 15.48 22.11 -8.55
N ALA A 228 16.45 22.98 -8.84
CA ALA A 228 16.25 24.27 -9.48
C ALA A 228 17.53 24.73 -10.19
N GLY A 229 17.40 25.61 -11.20
CA GLY A 229 18.55 26.19 -11.91
C GLY A 229 19.47 27.07 -11.06
N SER A 230 19.07 27.41 -9.83
CA SER A 230 19.89 28.10 -8.82
C SER A 230 20.74 27.16 -7.98
N HIS A 231 20.53 25.84 -8.06
CA HIS A 231 21.32 24.85 -7.35
C HIS A 231 22.67 24.62 -8.05
N ALA A 232 23.63 24.05 -7.33
CA ALA A 232 24.92 23.67 -7.89
C ALA A 232 24.80 22.45 -8.82
N ASN A 233 25.54 22.48 -9.92
CA ASN A 233 25.64 21.37 -10.87
C ASN A 233 26.81 20.41 -10.57
N ASN A 234 27.57 20.68 -9.50
CA ASN A 234 28.83 20.03 -9.15
C ASN A 234 28.94 19.68 -7.65
N VAL A 235 27.83 19.27 -7.02
CA VAL A 235 27.78 18.98 -5.57
C VAL A 235 28.64 17.76 -5.24
N PRO A 236 29.71 17.89 -4.42
CA PRO A 236 30.52 16.73 -4.06
C PRO A 236 29.80 15.85 -3.04
N VAL A 237 29.70 14.56 -3.37
CA VAL A 237 29.07 13.53 -2.54
C VAL A 237 30.05 12.38 -2.35
N ASP A 238 30.43 12.09 -1.10
CA ASP A 238 31.26 10.93 -0.76
C ASP A 238 30.37 9.75 -0.37
N VAL A 239 30.57 8.58 -0.96
CA VAL A 239 30.03 7.31 -0.47
C VAL A 239 31.16 6.53 0.21
N ALA A 240 31.07 6.34 1.53
CA ALA A 240 31.98 5.51 2.30
C ALA A 240 31.41 4.10 2.47
N HIS A 241 32.20 3.09 2.15
CA HIS A 241 31.81 1.69 2.04
C HIS A 241 32.99 0.77 2.44
N ALA A 242 32.80 -0.55 2.45
CA ALA A 242 33.81 -1.52 2.91
C ALA A 242 35.12 -1.52 2.09
N GLY A 243 35.08 -0.98 0.86
CA GLY A 243 36.24 -0.84 -0.02
C GLY A 243 36.97 0.51 0.08
N GLY A 244 36.50 1.45 0.90
CA GLY A 244 37.05 2.80 1.01
C GLY A 244 35.99 3.89 0.83
N VAL A 245 36.37 5.00 0.22
CA VAL A 245 35.46 6.13 -0.07
C VAL A 245 35.49 6.41 -1.57
N THR A 246 34.32 6.41 -2.19
CA THR A 246 34.13 6.81 -3.59
C THR A 246 33.56 8.24 -3.63
N PRO A 247 34.33 9.22 -4.13
CA PRO A 247 33.83 10.58 -4.33
C PRO A 247 33.06 10.69 -5.67
N LEU A 248 31.96 11.43 -5.64
CA LEU A 248 31.06 11.68 -6.76
C LEU A 248 30.75 13.18 -6.89
N SER A 249 30.23 13.60 -8.05
CA SER A 249 29.77 14.96 -8.32
C SER A 249 28.35 14.92 -8.86
N VAL A 250 27.40 15.50 -8.12
CA VAL A 250 25.96 15.44 -8.42
C VAL A 250 25.46 16.79 -8.96
N ASN A 251 24.65 16.73 -10.03
CA ASN A 251 24.00 17.92 -10.59
C ASN A 251 22.60 18.12 -10.01
N GLN A 252 22.45 19.04 -9.06
CA GLN A 252 21.18 19.34 -8.39
C GLN A 252 20.26 20.31 -9.18
N GLN A 253 20.63 20.67 -10.41
CA GLN A 253 19.76 21.43 -11.32
C GLN A 253 18.79 20.53 -12.11
N ALA A 254 19.03 19.21 -12.13
CA ALA A 254 18.25 18.21 -12.84
C ALA A 254 17.77 17.09 -11.90
N ASN A 255 16.92 16.19 -12.41
CA ASN A 255 16.45 14.94 -11.76
C ASN A 255 15.84 15.09 -10.36
N GLY A 256 15.45 16.30 -9.96
CA GLY A 256 14.82 16.55 -8.66
C GLY A 256 13.46 15.88 -8.55
N GLY A 257 13.11 15.39 -7.36
CA GLY A 257 11.92 14.57 -7.17
C GLY A 257 12.08 13.10 -7.54
N GLN A 258 13.27 12.65 -7.95
CA GLN A 258 13.59 11.25 -8.26
C GLN A 258 14.68 10.69 -7.33
N TRP A 259 14.75 9.37 -7.22
CA TRP A 259 15.88 8.68 -6.59
C TRP A 259 16.95 8.41 -7.65
N VAL A 260 18.10 9.08 -7.54
CA VAL A 260 19.22 8.93 -8.49
C VAL A 260 20.27 8.02 -7.86
N SER A 261 20.62 6.93 -8.57
CA SER A 261 21.66 6.01 -8.10
C SER A 261 23.03 6.68 -8.11
N LEU A 262 23.77 6.46 -7.02
CA LEU A 262 25.19 6.77 -6.87
C LEU A 262 26.08 5.59 -7.25
N GLY A 263 25.54 4.37 -7.24
CA GLY A 263 26.24 3.11 -7.52
C GLY A 263 25.96 2.01 -6.49
N ILE A 264 26.48 0.80 -6.77
CA ILE A 264 26.38 -0.38 -5.89
C ILE A 264 27.70 -0.58 -5.15
N TYR A 265 27.63 -0.71 -3.82
CA TYR A 265 28.79 -0.78 -2.95
C TYR A 265 28.65 -1.89 -1.90
N SER A 266 29.77 -2.54 -1.56
CA SER A 266 29.82 -3.48 -0.42
C SER A 266 29.94 -2.71 0.89
N PHE A 267 29.05 -2.98 1.85
CA PHE A 267 29.10 -2.45 3.22
C PHE A 267 29.51 -3.53 4.22
N ASN A 268 30.04 -3.10 5.36
CA ASN A 268 30.27 -3.92 6.55
C ASN A 268 29.15 -3.66 7.55
N THR A 269 28.83 -4.65 8.40
CA THR A 269 27.83 -4.47 9.48
C THR A 269 28.22 -3.32 10.41
N GLY A 270 27.26 -2.45 10.74
CA GLY A 270 27.41 -1.33 11.68
C GLY A 270 27.20 0.03 11.02
N THR A 271 28.01 1.02 11.44
CA THR A 271 27.90 2.45 11.08
C THR A 271 29.15 3.01 10.38
N ALA A 272 30.04 2.14 9.89
CA ALA A 272 31.32 2.55 9.29
C ALA A 272 31.17 3.14 7.88
N GLY A 273 30.11 2.77 7.15
CA GLY A 273 29.75 3.39 5.88
C GLY A 273 28.82 4.59 6.07
N TYR A 274 28.82 5.52 5.12
CA TYR A 274 28.00 6.73 5.12
C TYR A 274 27.87 7.33 3.72
N VAL A 275 26.92 8.24 3.53
CA VAL A 275 26.87 9.16 2.38
C VAL A 275 27.01 10.59 2.91
N ARG A 276 28.01 11.34 2.43
CA ARG A 276 28.28 12.72 2.86
C ARG A 276 28.14 13.68 1.70
N ILE A 277 27.16 14.58 1.78
CA ILE A 277 27.01 15.73 0.88
C ILE A 277 27.85 16.87 1.43
N SER A 278 28.61 17.57 0.58
CA SER A 278 29.33 18.80 0.96
C SER A 278 29.00 19.96 0.02
N ASN A 279 29.40 21.18 0.38
CA ASN A 279 29.32 22.35 -0.52
C ASN A 279 30.69 22.85 -1.01
N ALA A 280 31.75 22.04 -0.91
CA ALA A 280 33.08 22.39 -1.42
C ALA A 280 33.07 22.59 -2.94
N GLY A 281 33.73 23.64 -3.44
CA GLY A 281 33.81 23.94 -4.88
C GLY A 281 32.48 24.32 -5.57
N THR A 282 31.37 24.42 -4.83
CA THR A 282 30.05 24.74 -5.41
C THR A 282 29.79 26.25 -5.51
N THR A 283 29.11 26.68 -6.58
CA THR A 283 28.77 28.09 -6.86
C THR A 283 27.27 28.41 -6.79
N GLY A 284 26.41 27.39 -6.93
CA GLY A 284 24.98 27.45 -6.67
C GLY A 284 24.59 26.85 -5.32
N THR A 285 23.33 26.96 -4.92
CA THR A 285 22.81 26.38 -3.67
C THR A 285 23.02 24.85 -3.61
N VAL A 286 23.35 24.32 -2.44
CA VAL A 286 23.37 22.87 -2.18
C VAL A 286 22.17 22.50 -1.32
N ALA A 287 21.44 21.47 -1.75
CA ALA A 287 20.38 20.81 -1.00
C ALA A 287 20.88 19.48 -0.42
N ALA A 288 20.52 19.20 0.82
CA ALA A 288 20.71 17.91 1.49
C ALA A 288 19.35 17.44 2.00
N ASP A 289 18.87 16.34 1.41
CA ASP A 289 17.48 15.89 1.47
C ASP A 289 17.45 14.44 2.00
N ALA A 290 17.44 13.42 1.13
CA ALA A 290 17.40 12.04 1.59
C ALA A 290 18.31 11.09 0.81
N VAL A 291 18.80 10.06 1.51
CA VAL A 291 19.62 8.96 0.99
C VAL A 291 18.84 7.65 1.18
N ARG A 292 18.87 6.75 0.20
CA ARG A 292 18.22 5.43 0.28
C ARG A 292 19.22 4.33 -0.03
N PHE A 293 19.17 3.26 0.76
CA PHE A 293 19.96 2.05 0.57
C PHE A 293 19.01 0.93 0.14
N VAL A 294 19.33 0.25 -0.96
CA VAL A 294 18.63 -0.93 -1.47
C VAL A 294 19.64 -2.05 -1.58
N ARG A 295 19.33 -3.23 -1.08
CA ARG A 295 20.29 -4.35 -1.04
C ARG A 295 20.38 -4.97 -2.42
N SER A 296 21.59 -5.08 -2.97
CA SER A 296 21.80 -5.85 -4.19
C SER A 296 21.84 -7.33 -3.86
N LEU A 297 21.32 -8.13 -4.80
CA LEU A 297 21.33 -9.59 -4.75
C LEU A 297 22.75 -10.19 -4.88
N ASP A 298 23.80 -9.39 -5.08
CA ASP A 298 25.21 -9.79 -5.28
C ASP A 298 25.89 -10.56 -4.11
N ASN A 299 25.15 -11.00 -3.09
CA ASN A 299 25.68 -11.89 -2.07
C ASN A 299 25.22 -13.35 -2.30
N THR A 300 26.17 -14.28 -2.25
CA THR A 300 25.98 -15.69 -2.65
C THR A 300 24.88 -16.42 -1.90
N THR A 301 24.58 -16.04 -0.66
CA THR A 301 23.50 -16.62 0.14
C THR A 301 22.12 -16.30 -0.44
N ASP A 302 21.92 -15.05 -0.87
CA ASP A 302 20.62 -14.61 -1.38
C ASP A 302 20.43 -14.96 -2.87
N GLN A 303 21.51 -14.99 -3.67
CA GLN A 303 21.47 -15.63 -5.00
C GLN A 303 21.05 -17.11 -4.89
N ALA A 304 21.57 -17.84 -3.91
CA ALA A 304 21.21 -19.24 -3.69
C ALA A 304 19.75 -19.40 -3.24
N LYS A 305 19.24 -18.57 -2.32
CA LYS A 305 17.82 -18.56 -1.95
C LYS A 305 16.92 -18.25 -3.15
N LEU A 306 17.25 -17.21 -3.92
CA LEU A 306 16.49 -16.79 -5.10
C LEU A 306 16.42 -17.90 -6.15
N ALA A 307 17.56 -18.48 -6.54
CA ALA A 307 17.60 -19.55 -7.53
C ALA A 307 16.82 -20.80 -7.08
N ASN A 308 16.96 -21.21 -5.81
CA ASN A 308 16.20 -22.34 -5.26
C ASN A 308 14.70 -22.03 -5.12
N GLY A 309 14.35 -20.80 -4.74
CA GLY A 309 12.97 -20.33 -4.63
C GLY A 309 12.27 -20.31 -5.98
N LEU A 310 12.88 -19.67 -6.98
CA LEU A 310 12.35 -19.63 -8.36
C LEU A 310 12.24 -21.03 -8.98
N ALA A 311 13.20 -21.92 -8.74
CA ALA A 311 13.14 -23.30 -9.21
C ALA A 311 11.96 -24.09 -8.63
N SER A 312 11.57 -23.82 -7.38
CA SER A 312 10.37 -24.41 -6.76
C SER A 312 9.08 -23.64 -7.06
N TRP A 313 9.16 -22.34 -7.33
CA TRP A 313 8.04 -21.47 -7.71
C TRP A 313 7.52 -21.77 -9.12
N ARG A 314 8.45 -21.99 -10.05
CA ARG A 314 8.22 -22.33 -11.47
C ARG A 314 8.09 -23.85 -11.70
N LYS A 315 7.97 -24.65 -10.65
CA LYS A 315 7.87 -26.12 -10.71
C LYS A 315 6.41 -26.53 -10.98
N PRO A 316 6.09 -27.13 -12.13
CA PRO A 316 4.73 -27.58 -12.42
C PRO A 316 4.33 -28.77 -11.54
N ASP A 317 3.03 -28.81 -11.22
CA ASP A 317 2.36 -29.96 -10.62
C ASP A 317 2.09 -31.08 -11.63
N GLY A 318 1.36 -32.12 -11.22
CA GLY A 318 0.93 -33.22 -12.10
C GLY A 318 -0.04 -32.82 -13.23
N ASN A 319 -0.52 -31.58 -13.26
CA ASN A 319 -1.39 -31.03 -14.30
C ASN A 319 -0.65 -30.05 -15.24
N GLY A 320 0.60 -29.68 -14.93
CA GLY A 320 1.41 -28.74 -15.70
C GLY A 320 1.31 -27.28 -15.24
N ILE A 321 0.98 -27.02 -13.96
CA ILE A 321 0.76 -25.68 -13.41
C ILE A 321 1.62 -25.47 -12.17
N SER A 322 2.33 -24.35 -12.08
CA SER A 322 3.16 -23.94 -10.94
C SER A 322 2.58 -22.72 -10.23
N CYS A 323 3.32 -22.12 -9.30
CA CYS A 323 2.93 -20.84 -8.72
C CYS A 323 3.11 -19.69 -9.73
N ALA A 324 4.07 -19.81 -10.67
CA ALA A 324 4.42 -18.74 -11.60
C ALA A 324 3.31 -18.37 -12.59
N GLU A 325 2.51 -19.36 -13.04
CA GLU A 325 1.37 -19.12 -13.94
C GLU A 325 0.23 -18.37 -13.25
N CYS A 326 0.11 -18.42 -11.92
CA CYS A 326 -1.02 -17.90 -11.14
C CYS A 326 -0.70 -16.59 -10.38
N HIS A 327 0.55 -16.47 -9.92
CA HIS A 327 1.04 -15.38 -9.06
C HIS A 327 2.13 -14.52 -9.74
N GLY A 328 2.30 -14.66 -11.06
CA GLY A 328 3.39 -14.01 -11.78
C GLY A 328 4.76 -14.66 -11.52
N PRO A 329 5.78 -14.25 -12.28
CA PRO A 329 7.01 -15.02 -12.48
C PRO A 329 7.97 -15.11 -11.29
N ALA A 330 7.69 -14.36 -10.22
CA ALA A 330 8.60 -14.09 -9.11
C ALA A 330 7.95 -14.14 -7.71
N GLY A 331 6.62 -14.12 -7.60
CA GLY A 331 5.93 -14.04 -6.31
C GLY A 331 6.03 -12.69 -5.59
N PHE A 332 6.26 -11.59 -6.32
CA PHE A 332 6.23 -10.24 -5.74
C PHE A 332 4.85 -9.84 -5.21
N ASP A 333 3.76 -10.43 -5.71
CA ASP A 333 2.42 -10.31 -5.14
C ASP A 333 2.38 -11.02 -3.77
N VAL A 334 2.73 -12.31 -3.71
CA VAL A 334 2.67 -13.16 -2.52
C VAL A 334 3.64 -12.68 -1.42
N ALA A 335 4.73 -12.04 -1.80
CA ALA A 335 5.66 -11.42 -0.86
C ALA A 335 5.02 -10.30 -0.04
N GLN A 336 3.93 -9.67 -0.49
CA GLN A 336 3.24 -8.63 0.30
C GLN A 336 2.65 -9.18 1.62
N PHE A 337 2.40 -10.48 1.71
CA PHE A 337 1.67 -11.08 2.83
C PHE A 337 2.56 -11.93 3.74
N ASN A 338 2.38 -11.80 5.06
CA ASN A 338 3.05 -12.63 6.06
C ASN A 338 2.37 -14.00 6.13
N PHE A 339 2.74 -14.88 5.19
CA PHE A 339 2.48 -16.31 5.32
C PHE A 339 3.57 -16.95 6.18
N SER A 340 3.20 -17.61 7.28
CA SER A 340 4.17 -18.44 8.00
C SER A 340 4.59 -19.63 7.15
N GLN A 341 5.76 -20.21 7.44
CA GLN A 341 6.25 -21.46 6.82
C GLN A 341 5.19 -22.58 6.85
N ALA A 342 4.44 -22.70 7.95
CA ALA A 342 3.37 -23.69 8.12
C ALA A 342 2.10 -23.37 7.29
N ASP A 343 1.85 -22.10 7.00
CA ASP A 343 0.78 -21.67 6.09
C ASP A 343 1.16 -21.87 4.63
N LEU A 344 2.41 -21.57 4.24
CA LEU A 344 2.92 -21.87 2.90
C LEU A 344 2.88 -23.37 2.62
N ARG A 345 3.51 -24.21 3.46
CA ARG A 345 3.49 -25.67 3.32
C ARG A 345 2.06 -26.20 3.13
N ARG A 346 1.10 -25.74 3.95
CA ARG A 346 -0.32 -26.12 3.83
C ARG A 346 -0.97 -25.61 2.54
N ALA A 347 -0.64 -24.41 2.07
CA ALA A 347 -1.18 -23.80 0.86
C ALA A 347 -0.56 -24.34 -0.45
N THR A 348 0.65 -24.92 -0.37
CA THR A 348 1.39 -25.50 -1.51
C THR A 348 1.31 -27.02 -1.57
N ALA A 349 0.97 -27.72 -0.49
CA ALA A 349 0.91 -29.19 -0.41
C ALA A 349 0.15 -29.92 -1.54
N PRO A 350 -0.89 -29.35 -2.19
CA PRO A 350 -1.51 -29.99 -3.37
C PRO A 350 -0.62 -30.05 -4.62
N HIS A 351 0.47 -29.28 -4.66
CA HIS A 351 1.32 -29.09 -5.85
C HIS A 351 2.82 -29.37 -5.57
N LEU A 352 3.30 -29.08 -4.34
CA LEU A 352 4.72 -29.02 -3.97
C LEU A 352 5.02 -29.71 -2.64
N THR A 353 6.28 -30.10 -2.43
CA THR A 353 6.75 -30.70 -1.17
C THR A 353 7.04 -29.63 -0.10
N ASP A 354 7.08 -30.01 1.18
CA ASP A 354 7.51 -29.13 2.27
C ASP A 354 8.88 -28.48 2.00
N ALA A 355 9.83 -29.25 1.43
CA ALA A 355 11.16 -28.75 1.08
C ALA A 355 11.17 -27.81 -0.14
N ASP A 356 10.12 -27.80 -0.97
CA ASP A 356 9.92 -26.80 -2.01
C ASP A 356 9.25 -25.55 -1.45
N ALA A 357 8.26 -25.72 -0.58
CA ALA A 357 7.61 -24.64 0.15
C ALA A 357 8.60 -23.82 1.01
N ASP A 358 9.58 -24.49 1.63
CA ASP A 358 10.63 -23.85 2.43
C ASP A 358 11.56 -22.95 1.59
N LYS A 359 11.87 -23.33 0.35
CA LYS A 359 12.66 -22.49 -0.58
C LYS A 359 11.86 -21.27 -1.04
N ILE A 360 10.58 -21.48 -1.33
CA ILE A 360 9.65 -20.39 -1.67
C ILE A 360 9.54 -19.42 -0.48
N HIS A 361 9.36 -19.92 0.74
CA HIS A 361 9.38 -19.10 1.97
C HIS A 361 10.68 -18.28 2.10
N ALA A 362 11.84 -18.90 1.87
CA ALA A 362 13.13 -18.21 1.93
C ALA A 362 13.30 -17.09 0.87
N MET A 363 12.70 -17.25 -0.31
CA MET A 363 12.67 -16.23 -1.37
C MET A 363 11.65 -15.12 -1.08
N LEU A 364 10.44 -15.46 -0.61
CA LEU A 364 9.43 -14.49 -0.21
C LEU A 364 9.91 -13.61 0.95
N LEU A 365 10.67 -14.18 1.90
CA LEU A 365 11.35 -13.43 2.96
C LEU A 365 12.43 -12.47 2.43
N MET A 366 13.09 -12.76 1.31
CA MET A 366 13.97 -11.78 0.67
C MET A 366 13.14 -10.63 0.12
N TRP A 367 12.15 -10.93 -0.72
CA TRP A 367 11.26 -9.93 -1.31
C TRP A 367 10.56 -9.05 -0.27
N GLN A 368 10.26 -9.58 0.92
CA GLN A 368 9.74 -8.80 2.04
C GLN A 368 10.75 -7.78 2.59
N ASN A 369 12.00 -8.18 2.78
CA ASN A 369 13.03 -7.27 3.26
C ASN A 369 13.46 -6.26 2.19
N ASP A 370 13.51 -6.70 0.93
CA ASP A 370 13.95 -5.90 -0.22
C ASP A 370 12.88 -4.85 -0.56
N TYR A 371 11.61 -5.29 -0.63
CA TYR A 371 10.49 -4.55 -1.22
C TYR A 371 9.26 -4.35 -0.31
N TYR A 372 9.20 -4.76 0.96
CA TYR A 372 8.00 -4.55 1.80
C TYR A 372 8.32 -4.17 3.27
N PRO A 373 8.87 -2.95 3.51
CA PRO A 373 9.51 -2.60 4.78
C PRO A 373 8.57 -2.59 6.04
N PRO A 374 9.11 -2.94 7.23
CA PRO A 374 8.38 -3.12 8.50
C PRO A 374 7.47 -1.99 8.98
N GLU A 375 7.65 -0.75 8.55
CA GLU A 375 6.75 0.36 8.94
C GLU A 375 5.33 0.17 8.39
N GLY A 376 5.19 -0.55 7.26
CA GLY A 376 3.93 -1.13 6.82
C GLY A 376 3.74 -2.58 7.27
N GLY A 377 4.83 -3.35 7.36
CA GLY A 377 4.85 -4.78 7.73
C GLY A 377 4.29 -5.71 6.65
N ALA A 378 4.82 -6.93 6.58
CA ALA A 378 4.26 -8.00 5.76
C ALA A 378 2.83 -8.33 6.26
N LYS A 379 1.87 -8.40 5.34
CA LYS A 379 0.45 -8.25 5.69
C LYS A 379 -0.20 -9.54 6.16
N SER A 380 -0.91 -9.49 7.30
CA SER A 380 -1.67 -10.63 7.84
C SER A 380 -2.75 -11.11 6.86
N VAL A 381 -2.60 -12.33 6.33
CA VAL A 381 -3.51 -12.93 5.33
C VAL A 381 -4.97 -13.03 5.78
N ALA A 382 -5.23 -13.06 7.10
CA ALA A 382 -6.57 -13.17 7.70
C ALA A 382 -7.25 -11.81 7.95
N SER A 383 -6.51 -10.70 7.87
CA SER A 383 -7.02 -9.36 8.20
C SER A 383 -6.67 -8.28 7.18
N PHE A 384 -5.87 -8.61 6.18
CA PHE A 384 -5.45 -7.68 5.14
C PHE A 384 -6.44 -7.62 3.99
N ARG A 385 -6.60 -6.40 3.48
CA ARG A 385 -7.49 -6.02 2.39
C ARG A 385 -6.59 -5.41 1.31
N PRO A 386 -6.28 -6.15 0.23
CA PRO A 386 -5.17 -5.79 -0.67
C PRO A 386 -5.39 -4.49 -1.45
N VAL A 387 -6.66 -4.10 -1.64
CA VAL A 387 -7.06 -2.85 -2.30
C VAL A 387 -7.38 -1.73 -1.32
N GLN A 388 -7.14 -1.92 -0.01
CA GLN A 388 -7.40 -0.90 1.01
C GLN A 388 -6.29 0.15 0.97
N PRO A 389 -6.59 1.40 0.60
CA PRO A 389 -5.58 2.44 0.52
C PRO A 389 -5.00 2.74 1.92
N ASN A 390 -3.73 3.13 1.93
CA ASN A 390 -2.87 3.23 3.11
C ASN A 390 -2.77 1.93 3.94
N ASN A 391 -3.28 0.78 3.47
CA ASN A 391 -3.45 -0.46 4.23
C ASN A 391 -4.37 -0.35 5.47
N THR A 392 -5.06 0.77 5.65
CA THR A 392 -5.84 1.08 6.86
C THR A 392 -7.29 1.39 6.55
N LEU A 393 -8.19 0.73 7.26
CA LEU A 393 -9.61 1.06 7.28
C LEU A 393 -9.87 2.15 8.35
N ILE A 394 -10.34 3.33 7.93
CA ILE A 394 -10.71 4.38 8.89
C ILE A 394 -11.79 3.85 9.84
N GLY A 395 -11.63 4.16 11.12
CA GLY A 395 -12.57 3.72 12.14
C GLY A 395 -12.62 2.21 12.34
N ALA A 396 -11.51 1.48 12.11
CA ALA A 396 -11.43 0.03 12.33
C ALA A 396 -11.81 -0.41 13.76
N ASN A 397 -11.60 0.44 14.77
CA ASN A 397 -11.95 0.19 16.17
C ASN A 397 -13.40 0.61 16.54
N LEU A 398 -14.16 1.20 15.61
CA LEU A 398 -15.52 1.67 15.89
C LEU A 398 -16.51 0.50 15.95
N THR A 399 -17.52 0.64 16.81
CA THR A 399 -18.64 -0.30 16.94
C THR A 399 -19.94 0.37 16.50
N GLY A 400 -20.91 -0.44 16.05
CA GLY A 400 -22.21 0.01 15.56
C GLY A 400 -22.89 -1.09 14.76
N SER A 401 -24.08 -0.81 14.24
CA SER A 401 -24.81 -1.76 13.40
C SER A 401 -24.23 -1.83 12.00
N LEU A 402 -24.28 -3.00 11.36
CA LEU A 402 -24.06 -3.13 9.91
C LEU A 402 -25.32 -2.81 9.08
N ASN A 403 -26.48 -2.69 9.73
CA ASN A 403 -27.77 -2.53 9.05
C ASN A 403 -27.86 -1.14 8.36
N PRO A 404 -28.43 -1.04 7.14
CA PRO A 404 -28.47 0.22 6.38
C PRO A 404 -29.28 1.35 7.02
N ASP A 405 -30.21 1.01 7.94
CA ASP A 405 -31.32 1.75 8.55
C ASP A 405 -30.95 3.00 9.41
N HIS A 406 -29.89 3.67 9.00
CA HIS A 406 -29.74 5.13 9.01
C HIS A 406 -29.64 5.88 10.35
N THR A 407 -29.58 5.22 11.52
CA THR A 407 -29.36 5.91 12.81
C THR A 407 -28.01 5.63 13.46
N ASP A 408 -27.63 4.35 13.68
CA ASP A 408 -26.33 3.97 14.31
C ASP A 408 -25.50 2.98 13.48
N SER A 409 -25.36 3.20 12.18
CA SER A 409 -24.55 2.30 11.33
C SER A 409 -23.05 2.58 11.42
N ILE A 410 -22.24 1.52 11.34
CA ILE A 410 -20.77 1.61 11.35
C ILE A 410 -20.24 2.46 10.17
N HIS A 411 -20.86 2.33 9.01
CA HIS A 411 -20.50 3.10 7.81
C HIS A 411 -20.71 4.60 8.02
N ARG A 412 -21.84 5.00 8.65
CA ARG A 412 -22.11 6.41 9.01
C ARG A 412 -20.99 6.99 9.88
N LYS A 413 -20.51 6.24 10.88
CA LYS A 413 -19.40 6.68 11.76
C LYS A 413 -18.07 6.79 10.99
N ARG A 414 -17.76 5.85 10.09
CA ARG A 414 -16.55 5.89 9.26
C ARG A 414 -16.54 7.04 8.23
N ASP A 415 -17.71 7.45 7.74
CA ASP A 415 -17.85 8.64 6.87
C ASP A 415 -17.55 9.95 7.63
N ALA A 416 -17.99 10.04 8.88
CA ALA A 416 -17.69 11.15 9.77
C ALA A 416 -16.18 11.25 10.11
N GLU A 417 -15.54 10.14 10.44
CA GLU A 417 -14.08 10.09 10.67
C GLU A 417 -13.29 10.46 9.41
N PHE A 418 -13.75 10.07 8.22
CA PHE A 418 -13.09 10.45 6.97
C PHE A 418 -13.17 11.97 6.70
N ALA A 419 -14.29 12.61 7.05
CA ALA A 419 -14.40 14.08 7.00
C ALA A 419 -13.38 14.77 7.92
N ILE A 420 -13.21 14.24 9.14
CA ILE A 420 -12.23 14.73 10.11
C ILE A 420 -10.80 14.52 9.58
N TYR A 421 -10.49 13.35 9.02
CA TYR A 421 -9.21 13.05 8.39
C TYR A 421 -8.88 14.00 7.21
N MET A 422 -9.86 14.30 6.35
CA MET A 422 -9.71 15.29 5.27
C MET A 422 -9.40 16.71 5.78
N ARG A 423 -9.90 17.08 6.97
CA ARG A 423 -9.74 18.40 7.59
C ARG A 423 -8.44 18.54 8.38
N ASP A 424 -8.12 17.55 9.21
CA ASP A 424 -7.06 17.67 10.23
C ASP A 424 -5.73 17.05 9.77
N VAL A 425 -5.78 15.96 9.02
CA VAL A 425 -4.60 15.19 8.59
C VAL A 425 -4.20 15.54 7.15
N LEU A 426 -5.15 15.50 6.19
CA LEU A 426 -4.89 15.90 4.81
C LEU A 426 -4.96 17.42 4.59
N GLN A 427 -5.58 18.17 5.52
CA GLN A 427 -5.72 19.63 5.53
C GLN A 427 -6.23 20.24 4.21
N LEU A 428 -7.11 19.51 3.52
CA LEU A 428 -7.63 19.90 2.21
C LEU A 428 -8.48 21.17 2.31
N ASN A 429 -8.26 22.15 1.43
CA ASN A 429 -8.96 23.44 1.47
C ASN A 429 -10.48 23.30 1.30
N ILE A 430 -10.97 22.23 0.65
CA ILE A 430 -12.39 21.90 0.59
C ILE A 430 -13.00 21.59 1.98
N ALA A 431 -12.21 21.09 2.93
CA ALA A 431 -12.63 20.77 4.29
C ALA A 431 -12.29 21.87 5.31
N THR A 432 -11.20 22.62 5.11
CA THR A 432 -10.71 23.61 6.07
C THR A 432 -11.22 25.03 5.82
N GLN A 433 -11.37 25.47 4.56
CA GLN A 433 -11.65 26.88 4.22
C GLN A 433 -13.14 27.15 3.91
N ASN A 434 -13.46 28.40 3.55
CA ASN A 434 -14.66 28.77 2.81
C ASN A 434 -14.19 29.23 1.42
N ILE A 435 -14.40 28.42 0.39
CA ILE A 435 -14.01 28.76 -0.99
C ILE A 435 -15.07 29.69 -1.57
N THR A 436 -14.70 30.91 -1.94
CA THR A 436 -15.61 31.89 -2.56
C THR A 436 -15.01 32.56 -3.81
N THR A 437 -13.74 32.29 -4.10
CA THR A 437 -12.98 32.91 -5.20
C THR A 437 -12.26 31.87 -6.07
N LEU A 438 -12.04 32.22 -7.34
CA LEU A 438 -11.31 31.39 -8.31
C LEU A 438 -9.91 30.98 -7.82
N ALA A 439 -9.21 31.87 -7.10
CA ALA A 439 -7.88 31.58 -6.56
C ALA A 439 -7.93 30.44 -5.52
N GLN A 440 -8.83 30.53 -4.53
CA GLN A 440 -9.03 29.47 -3.53
C GLN A 440 -9.46 28.15 -4.19
N ALA A 441 -10.36 28.22 -5.17
CA ALA A 441 -10.83 27.06 -5.93
C ALA A 441 -9.69 26.37 -6.70
N ARG A 442 -8.85 27.13 -7.41
CA ARG A 442 -7.66 26.59 -8.08
C ARG A 442 -6.65 26.01 -7.08
N THR A 443 -6.44 26.61 -5.90
CA THR A 443 -5.60 26.00 -4.84
C THR A 443 -6.17 24.66 -4.36
N ALA A 444 -7.48 24.59 -4.09
CA ALA A 444 -8.14 23.37 -3.60
C ALA A 444 -8.15 22.24 -4.65
N ILE A 445 -8.45 22.56 -5.91
CA ILE A 445 -8.35 21.62 -7.02
C ILE A 445 -6.89 21.16 -7.23
N ASN A 446 -5.90 22.04 -7.08
CA ASN A 446 -4.49 21.63 -7.18
C ASN A 446 -4.06 20.69 -6.05
N GLN A 447 -4.56 20.86 -4.81
CA GLN A 447 -4.35 19.88 -3.72
C GLN A 447 -4.93 18.51 -4.08
N LEU A 448 -6.20 18.46 -4.52
CA LEU A 448 -6.88 17.22 -4.93
C LEU A 448 -6.19 16.55 -6.14
N ALA A 449 -5.72 17.34 -7.10
CA ALA A 449 -4.97 16.83 -8.26
C ALA A 449 -3.59 16.27 -7.87
N ALA A 450 -2.99 16.75 -6.77
CA ALA A 450 -1.70 16.29 -6.26
C ALA A 450 -1.79 15.06 -5.32
N LEU A 451 -2.95 14.71 -4.77
CA LEU A 451 -3.12 13.53 -3.91
C LEU A 451 -2.78 12.22 -4.64
N ASP A 452 -2.01 11.35 -3.98
CA ASP A 452 -2.03 9.91 -4.26
C ASP A 452 -3.18 9.28 -3.46
N VAL A 453 -4.17 8.74 -4.16
CA VAL A 453 -5.35 8.15 -3.50
C VAL A 453 -5.05 6.78 -2.90
N GLY A 454 -3.96 6.12 -3.33
CA GLY A 454 -3.48 4.86 -2.74
C GLY A 454 -2.93 5.02 -1.32
N THR A 455 -2.60 6.25 -0.90
CA THR A 455 -2.16 6.57 0.47
C THR A 455 -3.23 7.31 1.31
N VAL A 456 -4.41 7.57 0.74
CA VAL A 456 -5.53 8.18 1.47
C VAL A 456 -6.26 7.10 2.24
N SER A 457 -6.19 7.11 3.58
CA SER A 457 -7.02 6.23 4.40
C SER A 457 -8.51 6.50 4.12
N VAL A 458 -9.32 5.44 3.95
CA VAL A 458 -10.77 5.54 3.73
C VAL A 458 -11.56 4.62 4.67
N GLY A 459 -12.83 4.97 4.89
CA GLY A 459 -13.82 4.18 5.63
C GLY A 459 -14.57 3.14 4.79
N ILE A 460 -14.32 3.10 3.48
CA ILE A 460 -14.85 2.07 2.55
C ILE A 460 -14.23 0.72 2.92
N ASP A 461 -15.09 -0.30 3.04
CA ASP A 461 -14.73 -1.67 3.44
C ASP A 461 -14.59 -2.56 2.19
N PHE A 462 -13.35 -2.97 1.88
CA PHE A 462 -12.98 -3.79 0.72
C PHE A 462 -12.62 -5.23 1.11
N ASN A 463 -12.64 -6.17 0.15
CA ASN A 463 -12.46 -7.61 0.40
C ASN A 463 -11.16 -8.01 1.11
N LEU A 464 -11.19 -9.17 1.80
CA LEU A 464 -10.03 -9.79 2.44
C LEU A 464 -9.27 -10.73 1.48
N TRP A 465 -7.96 -10.90 1.68
CA TRP A 465 -7.08 -11.86 0.96
C TRP A 465 -7.15 -13.31 1.53
N SER A 466 -8.32 -13.73 2.03
CA SER A 466 -8.42 -14.92 2.91
C SER A 466 -8.38 -16.27 2.16
N ARG A 467 -7.17 -16.75 1.85
CA ARG A 467 -6.87 -18.13 1.36
C ARG A 467 -7.11 -19.24 2.43
N SER A 468 -7.94 -18.96 3.44
CA SER A 468 -8.09 -19.77 4.65
C SER A 468 -9.18 -20.83 4.50
N VAL A 469 -8.79 -22.02 4.02
CA VAL A 469 -9.70 -23.18 3.89
C VAL A 469 -10.11 -23.84 5.23
N SER A 470 -9.68 -23.34 6.40
CA SER A 470 -9.95 -24.04 7.69
C SER A 470 -10.07 -23.21 8.97
N ARG A 471 -9.88 -21.87 8.97
CA ARG A 471 -9.94 -21.08 10.23
C ARG A 471 -10.94 -19.92 10.29
N GLU A 472 -11.67 -19.64 9.21
CA GLU A 472 -12.64 -18.54 9.16
C GLU A 472 -14.07 -19.04 8.95
N GLY A 473 -14.52 -19.90 9.87
CA GLY A 473 -15.93 -20.25 9.97
C GLY A 473 -16.78 -19.00 10.24
N ASN A 474 -17.74 -18.72 9.35
CA ASN A 474 -18.76 -17.68 9.47
C ASN A 474 -18.28 -16.20 9.37
N GLN A 475 -17.15 -15.91 8.70
CA GLN A 475 -16.89 -14.54 8.22
C GLN A 475 -17.70 -14.27 6.94
N THR A 476 -18.70 -13.41 7.01
CA THR A 476 -19.51 -12.97 5.85
C THR A 476 -18.78 -11.91 5.02
N GLY A 477 -17.57 -12.24 4.55
CA GLY A 477 -16.70 -11.36 3.77
C GLY A 477 -16.14 -12.09 2.55
N GLY A 478 -16.45 -11.60 1.35
CA GLY A 478 -15.97 -12.20 0.10
C GLY A 478 -14.45 -12.16 -0.03
N ARG A 479 -13.87 -13.23 -0.57
CA ARG A 479 -12.42 -13.45 -0.71
C ARG A 479 -11.89 -12.87 -2.01
N PHE A 480 -10.67 -12.31 -1.96
CA PHE A 480 -10.05 -11.59 -3.06
C PHE A 480 -8.89 -12.34 -3.72
N ASP A 481 -8.17 -13.14 -2.94
CA ASP A 481 -7.11 -14.04 -3.41
C ASP A 481 -7.69 -15.08 -4.37
N GLU A 482 -8.86 -15.66 -4.04
CA GLU A 482 -9.57 -16.59 -4.91
C GLU A 482 -9.94 -15.96 -6.28
N TRP A 483 -10.00 -14.62 -6.35
CA TRP A 483 -10.35 -13.88 -7.55
C TRP A 483 -9.17 -13.42 -8.40
N ILE A 484 -8.05 -13.04 -7.79
CA ILE A 484 -6.83 -12.61 -8.50
C ILE A 484 -5.90 -13.80 -8.78
N ALA A 485 -5.65 -14.66 -7.80
CA ALA A 485 -4.61 -15.69 -7.88
C ALA A 485 -5.07 -17.02 -8.49
N SER A 486 -6.37 -17.37 -8.45
CA SER A 486 -6.86 -18.65 -8.97
C SER A 486 -6.94 -18.75 -10.50
N VAL A 487 -6.41 -17.76 -11.23
CA VAL A 487 -6.67 -17.54 -12.66
C VAL A 487 -5.35 -17.30 -13.39
N GLY A 488 -4.64 -18.38 -13.66
CA GLY A 488 -3.31 -18.34 -14.26
C GLY A 488 -3.25 -18.58 -15.77
N ARG A 489 -2.14 -18.19 -16.40
CA ARG A 489 -1.85 -18.44 -17.82
C ARG A 489 -0.50 -19.15 -17.99
N GLN A 490 -0.50 -20.22 -18.77
CA GLN A 490 0.70 -21.01 -19.06
C GLN A 490 1.55 -20.36 -20.14
N VAL A 491 2.89 -20.37 -20.03
CA VAL A 491 3.74 -19.96 -21.15
C VAL A 491 3.70 -21.00 -22.27
N THR A 492 3.71 -20.57 -23.53
CA THR A 492 3.80 -21.51 -24.66
C THR A 492 5.22 -22.05 -24.78
N SER A 493 5.36 -23.32 -25.15
CA SER A 493 6.67 -24.00 -25.23
C SER A 493 7.65 -23.36 -26.22
N ALA A 494 7.14 -22.68 -27.26
CA ALA A 494 7.94 -21.93 -28.22
C ALA A 494 8.56 -20.65 -27.63
N ASN A 495 7.91 -20.04 -26.63
CA ASN A 495 8.29 -18.74 -26.06
C ASN A 495 8.93 -18.84 -24.67
N ALA A 496 8.99 -20.04 -24.06
CA ALA A 496 9.43 -20.26 -22.69
C ALA A 496 10.82 -19.68 -22.36
N THR A 497 11.78 -19.77 -23.28
CA THR A 497 13.14 -19.21 -23.09
C THR A 497 13.12 -17.69 -23.04
N GLU A 498 12.47 -17.04 -24.01
CA GLU A 498 12.39 -15.57 -24.09
C GLU A 498 11.57 -14.98 -22.94
N TRP A 499 10.47 -15.64 -22.55
CA TRP A 499 9.71 -15.30 -21.36
C TRP A 499 10.58 -15.37 -20.10
N THR A 500 11.40 -16.42 -19.95
CA THR A 500 12.35 -16.54 -18.82
C THR A 500 13.36 -15.39 -18.80
N ILE A 501 13.91 -15.00 -19.95
CA ILE A 501 14.84 -13.86 -20.06
C ILE A 501 14.17 -12.56 -19.62
N LEU A 502 12.95 -12.27 -20.09
CA LEU A 502 12.20 -11.06 -19.72
C LEU A 502 11.83 -11.03 -18.23
N ASN A 503 11.39 -12.17 -17.69
CA ASN A 503 11.09 -12.33 -16.27
C ASN A 503 12.33 -12.11 -15.40
N ASP A 504 13.46 -12.73 -15.74
CA ASP A 504 14.67 -12.70 -14.94
C ASP A 504 15.36 -11.32 -15.01
N ALA A 505 15.24 -10.61 -16.15
CA ALA A 505 15.61 -9.20 -16.25
C ALA A 505 14.77 -8.31 -15.31
N TYR A 506 13.44 -8.49 -15.28
CA TYR A 506 12.55 -7.77 -14.37
C TYR A 506 12.76 -8.13 -12.88
N ILE A 507 13.25 -9.33 -12.57
CA ILE A 507 13.59 -9.74 -11.20
C ILE A 507 14.90 -9.10 -10.72
N VAL A 508 15.87 -8.91 -11.60
CA VAL A 508 17.16 -8.27 -11.29
C VAL A 508 17.04 -6.75 -11.24
N ASP A 509 16.27 -6.15 -12.15
CA ASP A 509 15.92 -4.73 -12.15
C ASP A 509 14.40 -4.57 -12.38
N PRO A 510 13.60 -4.31 -11.33
CA PRO A 510 12.15 -4.13 -11.43
C PRO A 510 11.76 -2.74 -11.95
N SER A 511 12.53 -2.17 -12.87
CA SER A 511 12.21 -0.91 -13.54
C SER A 511 10.99 -1.03 -14.46
N ASP A 512 10.33 0.11 -14.71
CA ASP A 512 9.16 0.22 -15.58
C ASP A 512 9.49 -0.27 -17.00
N THR A 513 10.73 -0.06 -17.45
CA THR A 513 11.24 -0.55 -18.74
C THR A 513 11.21 -2.07 -18.83
N ASN A 514 11.72 -2.78 -17.82
CA ASN A 514 11.72 -4.24 -17.81
C ASN A 514 10.31 -4.80 -17.55
N PHE A 515 9.53 -4.14 -16.68
CA PHE A 515 8.13 -4.47 -16.45
C PHE A 515 7.32 -4.42 -17.74
N TRP A 516 7.37 -3.31 -18.49
CA TRP A 516 6.62 -3.18 -19.74
C TRP A 516 7.15 -4.10 -20.85
N ALA A 517 8.46 -4.36 -20.90
CA ALA A 517 9.04 -5.33 -21.83
C ALA A 517 8.51 -6.76 -21.61
N MET A 518 8.34 -7.17 -20.35
CA MET A 518 7.69 -8.42 -19.96
C MET A 518 6.18 -8.37 -20.23
N TYR A 519 5.48 -7.36 -19.69
CA TYR A 519 4.02 -7.21 -19.74
C TYR A 519 3.49 -7.23 -21.18
N HIS A 520 4.08 -6.46 -22.09
CA HIS A 520 3.64 -6.40 -23.50
C HIS A 520 3.86 -7.69 -24.30
N LYS A 521 4.53 -8.71 -23.73
CA LYS A 521 4.61 -10.04 -24.34
C LYS A 521 3.55 -11.01 -23.84
N LEU A 522 2.91 -10.74 -22.70
CA LEU A 522 2.05 -11.68 -21.97
C LEU A 522 1.03 -12.40 -22.87
N GLU A 523 0.20 -11.65 -23.60
CA GLU A 523 -0.85 -12.24 -24.46
C GLU A 523 -0.25 -13.13 -25.55
N SER A 524 0.84 -12.67 -26.19
CA SER A 524 1.51 -13.38 -27.28
C SER A 524 2.34 -14.60 -26.82
N PHE A 525 2.79 -14.61 -25.56
CA PHE A 525 3.69 -15.62 -25.02
C PHE A 525 2.99 -16.65 -24.13
N THR A 526 1.76 -16.38 -23.69
CA THR A 526 0.99 -17.26 -22.80
C THR A 526 -0.35 -17.68 -23.38
N GLN A 527 -0.85 -18.83 -22.93
CA GLN A 527 -2.14 -19.41 -23.29
C GLN A 527 -3.04 -19.58 -22.04
N PRO A 528 -4.38 -19.64 -22.21
CA PRO A 528 -5.32 -20.03 -21.16
C PRO A 528 -4.96 -21.36 -20.48
N ASP A 529 -5.45 -21.61 -19.26
CA ASP A 529 -5.28 -22.91 -18.60
C ASP A 529 -5.95 -24.02 -19.43
N PRO A 530 -5.22 -25.04 -19.95
CA PRO A 530 -5.82 -26.14 -20.73
C PRO A 530 -6.76 -27.03 -19.90
N HIS A 531 -6.79 -26.87 -18.57
CA HIS A 531 -7.78 -27.49 -17.69
C HIS A 531 -9.05 -26.67 -17.50
N ASN A 532 -9.13 -25.46 -18.08
CA ASN A 532 -10.39 -24.74 -18.28
C ASN A 532 -11.24 -25.44 -19.35
N LYS A 533 -11.88 -26.55 -18.94
CA LYS A 533 -12.65 -27.45 -19.79
C LYS A 533 -14.08 -26.95 -20.10
N ARG A 534 -14.36 -25.63 -19.98
CA ARG A 534 -15.65 -25.01 -20.34
C ARG A 534 -15.50 -23.62 -20.99
N SER A 535 -14.91 -23.60 -22.19
CA SER A 535 -15.18 -22.51 -23.13
C SER A 535 -16.64 -22.57 -23.60
N THR A 536 -17.36 -21.45 -23.58
CA THR A 536 -18.69 -21.31 -24.18
C THR A 536 -18.72 -20.09 -25.10
N THR A 537 -19.42 -20.18 -26.22
CA THR A 537 -19.41 -19.15 -27.28
C THR A 537 -20.05 -17.81 -26.89
N THR A 538 -20.71 -17.74 -25.73
CA THR A 538 -21.40 -16.55 -25.22
C THR A 538 -20.47 -15.59 -24.49
N TYR A 539 -19.27 -16.03 -24.04
CA TYR A 539 -18.42 -15.25 -23.15
C TYR A 539 -16.93 -15.53 -23.35
N ASN A 540 -16.13 -14.47 -23.54
CA ASN A 540 -14.69 -14.60 -23.78
C ASN A 540 -13.91 -14.80 -22.46
N TRP A 541 -14.02 -16.00 -21.89
CA TRP A 541 -13.27 -16.38 -20.68
C TRP A 541 -11.75 -16.23 -20.86
N ASN A 542 -11.20 -16.43 -22.08
CA ASN A 542 -9.77 -16.31 -22.34
C ASN A 542 -9.24 -14.87 -22.14
N ALA A 543 -10.04 -13.85 -22.47
CA ALA A 543 -9.73 -12.45 -22.18
C ALA A 543 -9.90 -12.13 -20.68
N MET A 544 -10.91 -12.71 -20.03
CA MET A 544 -11.08 -12.61 -18.58
C MET A 544 -9.88 -13.19 -17.81
N GLU A 545 -9.32 -14.32 -18.25
CA GLU A 545 -8.08 -14.88 -17.70
C GLU A 545 -6.87 -13.95 -17.96
N LEU A 546 -6.78 -13.35 -19.14
CA LEU A 546 -5.74 -12.37 -19.47
C LEU A 546 -5.79 -11.16 -18.53
N HIS A 547 -6.92 -10.45 -18.48
CA HIS A 547 -7.08 -9.22 -17.72
C HIS A 547 -6.93 -9.43 -16.21
N LYS A 548 -7.29 -10.60 -15.67
CA LYS A 548 -6.99 -10.95 -14.27
C LYS A 548 -5.50 -11.12 -14.01
N PHE A 549 -4.77 -11.83 -14.89
CA PHE A 549 -3.34 -12.02 -14.72
C PHE A 549 -2.55 -10.72 -14.94
N GLU A 550 -2.92 -9.93 -15.95
CA GLU A 550 -2.43 -8.57 -16.15
C GLU A 550 -2.63 -7.70 -14.89
N SER A 551 -3.84 -7.74 -14.30
CA SER A 551 -4.15 -7.03 -13.06
C SER A 551 -3.27 -7.47 -11.89
N ASN A 552 -2.92 -8.75 -11.78
CA ASN A 552 -1.97 -9.24 -10.77
C ASN A 552 -0.55 -8.66 -11.01
N LEU A 553 -0.04 -8.72 -12.26
CA LEU A 553 1.28 -8.17 -12.59
C LEU A 553 1.38 -6.67 -12.28
N LEU A 554 0.34 -5.88 -12.62
CA LEU A 554 0.28 -4.44 -12.32
C LEU A 554 0.23 -4.17 -10.82
N PHE A 555 -0.55 -4.95 -10.05
CA PHE A 555 -0.64 -4.82 -8.59
C PHE A 555 0.67 -5.20 -7.89
N ALA A 556 1.33 -6.28 -8.33
CA ALA A 556 2.63 -6.71 -7.84
C ALA A 556 3.70 -5.64 -8.09
N HIS A 557 3.72 -5.05 -9.29
CA HIS A 557 4.67 -4.02 -9.67
C HIS A 557 4.41 -2.69 -8.96
N ASP A 558 3.17 -2.19 -8.86
CA ASP A 558 2.85 -0.99 -8.07
C ASP A 558 3.21 -1.16 -6.58
N GLY A 559 3.02 -2.36 -6.03
CA GLY A 559 3.51 -2.72 -4.68
C GLY A 559 5.02 -2.53 -4.52
N VAL A 560 5.81 -3.05 -5.46
CA VAL A 560 7.27 -2.83 -5.52
C VAL A 560 7.60 -1.35 -5.72
N LYS A 561 6.98 -0.65 -6.68
CA LYS A 561 7.22 0.77 -6.96
C LYS A 561 6.99 1.65 -5.73
N ARG A 562 5.88 1.43 -5.01
CA ARG A 562 5.53 2.17 -3.79
C ARG A 562 6.54 1.98 -2.66
N SER A 563 7.03 0.75 -2.44
CA SER A 563 8.07 0.51 -1.43
C SER A 563 9.45 0.99 -1.86
N LEU A 564 9.72 1.04 -3.16
CA LEU A 564 10.89 1.76 -3.70
C LEU A 564 10.81 3.29 -3.51
N GLY A 565 9.71 3.81 -2.95
CA GLY A 565 9.45 5.24 -2.80
C GLY A 565 9.17 5.94 -4.13
N GLN A 566 8.81 5.17 -5.16
CA GLN A 566 8.56 5.62 -6.53
C GLN A 566 7.04 5.73 -6.74
N LEU A 567 6.44 6.79 -6.19
CA LEU A 567 5.00 7.05 -6.31
C LEU A 567 4.61 7.38 -7.76
N GLY A 568 3.46 6.86 -8.18
CA GLY A 568 2.91 7.09 -9.52
C GLY A 568 3.54 6.18 -10.58
N PHE A 569 3.32 4.87 -10.47
CA PHE A 569 3.50 3.96 -11.60
C PHE A 569 2.64 4.43 -12.79
N VAL A 570 3.28 4.68 -13.94
CA VAL A 570 2.64 5.45 -15.02
C VAL A 570 2.08 4.52 -16.09
N VAL A 571 0.79 4.22 -16.00
CA VAL A 571 0.04 3.70 -17.16
C VAL A 571 -0.06 4.81 -18.22
N GLY A 572 0.71 4.66 -19.31
CA GLY A 572 0.55 5.45 -20.52
C GLY A 572 1.28 6.81 -20.59
N ARG A 573 2.44 6.98 -19.94
CA ARG A 573 3.31 8.16 -20.14
C ARG A 573 4.80 7.86 -19.90
N ASP A 574 5.46 7.32 -20.93
CA ASP A 574 6.48 8.08 -21.68
C ASP A 574 7.03 7.26 -22.87
N GLY A 575 7.45 7.95 -23.93
CA GLY A 575 8.30 7.39 -25.01
C GLY A 575 7.61 6.62 -26.15
N VAL A 576 6.74 5.65 -25.87
CA VAL A 576 6.12 4.79 -26.92
C VAL A 576 4.75 5.33 -27.33
N ARG A 577 4.44 5.33 -28.64
CA ARG A 577 3.30 6.07 -29.21
C ARG A 577 1.94 5.42 -28.94
N PRO A 578 0.86 6.22 -28.83
CA PRO A 578 -0.51 5.71 -28.94
C PRO A 578 -0.80 5.23 -30.37
N TYR A 579 -1.72 4.28 -30.53
CA TYR A 579 -2.24 3.92 -31.84
C TYR A 579 -3.73 3.54 -31.78
N GLN A 580 -4.47 4.05 -32.76
CA GLN A 580 -5.86 3.72 -33.06
C GLN A 580 -5.87 2.72 -34.22
N ASP A 581 -6.66 1.66 -34.15
CA ASP A 581 -7.29 1.10 -35.36
C ASP A 581 -8.69 1.73 -35.52
N GLN A 582 -9.36 1.49 -36.65
CA GLN A 582 -10.31 2.47 -37.22
C GLN A 582 -11.82 2.38 -36.88
N GLU A 583 -12.53 1.30 -36.56
CA GLU A 583 -12.27 -0.16 -36.57
C GLU A 583 -11.03 -0.69 -35.81
N GLY A 584 -10.83 -0.36 -34.54
CA GLY A 584 -11.56 0.62 -33.72
C GLY A 584 -11.36 0.53 -32.20
N LYS A 585 -10.47 -0.35 -31.70
CA LYS A 585 -10.39 -0.77 -30.29
C LYS A 585 -8.96 -0.88 -29.72
N GLY A 586 -7.96 -0.31 -30.39
CA GLY A 586 -6.62 -0.13 -29.82
C GLY A 586 -6.61 0.82 -28.62
N GLY A 587 -6.45 0.27 -27.40
CA GLY A 587 -6.23 1.06 -26.19
C GLY A 587 -6.12 0.19 -24.93
N LEU A 588 -5.02 0.34 -24.17
CA LEU A 588 -4.91 -0.23 -22.83
C LEU A 588 -5.76 0.58 -21.85
N LEU A 589 -7.04 0.20 -21.76
CA LEU A 589 -7.79 0.27 -20.50
C LEU A 589 -6.94 -0.38 -19.41
N THR A 590 -6.96 0.16 -18.18
CA THR A 590 -6.39 -0.60 -17.06
C THR A 590 -7.26 -1.86 -16.88
N PRO A 591 -6.70 -3.07 -16.90
CA PRO A 591 -7.48 -4.32 -17.00
C PRO A 591 -8.44 -4.54 -15.82
N PHE A 592 -8.22 -3.85 -14.70
CA PHE A 592 -9.16 -3.74 -13.59
C PHE A 592 -10.58 -3.31 -14.02
N TRP A 593 -10.70 -2.47 -15.06
CA TRP A 593 -12.00 -2.06 -15.63
C TRP A 593 -12.69 -3.20 -16.36
N ASP A 594 -11.96 -3.94 -17.20
CA ASP A 594 -12.50 -5.07 -17.94
C ASP A 594 -12.85 -6.24 -17.01
N VAL A 595 -12.09 -6.43 -15.93
CA VAL A 595 -12.46 -7.40 -14.88
C VAL A 595 -13.69 -6.94 -14.07
N GLY A 596 -13.83 -5.65 -13.79
CA GLY A 596 -15.04 -5.08 -13.18
C GLY A 596 -16.29 -5.26 -14.06
N GLU A 597 -16.16 -5.02 -15.36
CA GLU A 597 -17.24 -5.13 -16.35
C GLU A 597 -17.60 -6.60 -16.65
N ALA A 598 -16.62 -7.48 -16.62
CA ALA A 598 -16.84 -8.93 -16.58
C ALA A 598 -17.66 -9.35 -15.34
N ALA A 599 -17.30 -8.86 -14.16
CA ALA A 599 -18.05 -9.12 -12.93
C ALA A 599 -19.46 -8.51 -12.94
N ARG A 600 -19.73 -7.51 -13.80
CA ARG A 600 -21.07 -6.97 -14.10
C ARG A 600 -21.84 -7.87 -15.07
N SER A 601 -21.28 -8.11 -16.26
CA SER A 601 -21.92 -8.86 -17.35
C SER A 601 -22.19 -10.33 -17.04
N ALA A 602 -21.47 -10.93 -16.08
CA ALA A 602 -21.73 -12.27 -15.56
C ALA A 602 -23.12 -12.47 -14.90
N ASP A 603 -23.97 -11.45 -14.80
CA ASP A 603 -25.37 -11.57 -14.34
C ASP A 603 -26.29 -12.31 -15.31
N THR A 604 -25.85 -12.56 -16.55
CA THR A 604 -26.59 -13.38 -17.53
C THR A 604 -26.08 -14.82 -17.65
N VAL A 605 -25.03 -15.20 -16.91
CA VAL A 605 -24.30 -16.47 -17.10
C VAL A 605 -24.64 -17.49 -16.00
N ASN A 606 -25.01 -18.70 -16.42
CA ASN A 606 -25.31 -19.83 -15.53
C ASN A 606 -24.00 -20.52 -15.06
N ARG A 607 -23.96 -21.04 -13.82
CA ARG A 607 -22.82 -21.81 -13.27
C ARG A 607 -22.34 -22.94 -14.20
N SER A 608 -23.27 -23.63 -14.86
CA SER A 608 -22.95 -24.69 -15.84
C SER A 608 -22.13 -24.22 -17.05
N GLN A 609 -22.10 -22.91 -17.32
CA GLN A 609 -21.33 -22.26 -18.39
C GLN A 609 -20.00 -21.66 -17.88
N MET A 610 -19.71 -21.76 -16.58
CA MET A 610 -18.47 -21.26 -15.98
C MET A 610 -17.34 -22.31 -16.00
N PRO A 611 -16.07 -21.89 -16.11
CA PRO A 611 -14.88 -22.70 -15.83
C PRO A 611 -14.90 -23.36 -14.45
N ARG A 612 -14.35 -24.59 -14.33
CA ARG A 612 -14.31 -25.33 -13.05
C ARG A 612 -13.63 -24.56 -11.92
N ARG A 613 -12.44 -24.00 -12.17
CA ARG A 613 -11.70 -23.17 -11.18
C ARG A 613 -12.48 -21.92 -10.74
N HIS A 614 -13.43 -21.44 -11.56
CA HIS A 614 -14.29 -20.33 -11.19
C HIS A 614 -15.52 -20.78 -10.40
N GLU A 615 -16.02 -22.02 -10.53
CA GLU A 615 -17.15 -22.50 -9.71
C GLU A 615 -16.81 -22.51 -8.21
N GLU A 616 -15.58 -22.89 -7.88
CA GLU A 616 -15.07 -22.99 -6.49
C GLU A 616 -15.07 -21.62 -5.79
N THR A 617 -14.91 -20.53 -6.56
CA THR A 617 -14.78 -19.13 -6.12
C THR A 617 -16.07 -18.47 -5.59
N TYR A 618 -17.20 -19.19 -5.57
CA TYR A 618 -18.53 -18.64 -5.23
C TYR A 618 -19.23 -19.35 -4.07
N SER A 619 -18.59 -20.30 -3.38
CA SER A 619 -19.24 -21.16 -2.37
C SER A 619 -19.38 -20.51 -0.98
N PHE A 620 -19.91 -19.29 -0.91
CA PHE A 620 -19.89 -18.46 0.32
C PHE A 620 -20.87 -18.89 1.44
N ASN A 621 -22.03 -19.48 1.13
CA ASN A 621 -22.97 -19.91 2.17
C ASN A 621 -23.84 -21.11 1.77
N ALA A 622 -23.77 -22.19 2.55
CA ALA A 622 -24.53 -23.43 2.33
C ALA A 622 -26.04 -23.32 2.60
N SER A 623 -26.53 -22.26 3.26
CA SER A 623 -27.98 -22.04 3.48
C SER A 623 -28.65 -21.15 2.43
N LYS A 624 -27.87 -20.53 1.54
CA LYS A 624 -28.37 -19.72 0.42
C LYS A 624 -28.47 -20.56 -0.85
N THR A 625 -29.41 -20.22 -1.73
CA THR A 625 -29.45 -20.82 -3.08
C THR A 625 -28.22 -20.41 -3.89
N GLU A 626 -27.87 -21.22 -4.88
CA GLU A 626 -26.71 -20.97 -5.76
C GLU A 626 -26.74 -19.56 -6.39
N THR A 627 -27.90 -19.15 -6.92
CA THR A 627 -28.11 -17.80 -7.49
C THR A 627 -27.90 -16.69 -6.47
N GLN A 628 -28.31 -16.88 -5.21
CA GLN A 628 -28.11 -15.88 -4.15
C GLN A 628 -26.63 -15.73 -3.75
N ASN A 629 -25.90 -16.85 -3.66
CA ASN A 629 -24.45 -16.82 -3.43
C ASN A 629 -23.70 -16.13 -4.58
N LEU A 630 -24.09 -16.42 -5.83
CA LEU A 630 -23.50 -15.81 -7.03
C LEU A 630 -23.73 -14.30 -7.09
N VAL A 631 -24.91 -13.80 -6.71
CA VAL A 631 -25.21 -12.36 -6.67
C VAL A 631 -24.45 -11.66 -5.54
N GLU A 632 -24.47 -12.22 -4.33
CA GLU A 632 -23.79 -11.66 -3.16
C GLU A 632 -22.27 -11.52 -3.39
N ALA A 633 -21.62 -12.56 -3.92
CA ALA A 633 -20.20 -12.54 -4.26
C ALA A 633 -19.83 -11.36 -5.17
N LYS A 634 -20.61 -11.14 -6.24
CA LYS A 634 -20.36 -10.07 -7.22
C LYS A 634 -20.47 -8.68 -6.61
N GLU A 635 -21.52 -8.42 -5.82
CA GLU A 635 -21.72 -7.11 -5.17
C GLU A 635 -20.63 -6.79 -4.14
N MET A 636 -20.05 -7.80 -3.50
CA MET A 636 -18.90 -7.59 -2.63
C MET A 636 -17.65 -7.14 -3.39
N LEU A 637 -17.45 -7.63 -4.62
CA LEU A 637 -16.19 -7.53 -5.37
C LEU A 637 -16.15 -6.39 -6.40
N ARG A 638 -17.27 -6.05 -7.05
CA ARG A 638 -17.38 -4.91 -7.99
C ARG A 638 -16.72 -3.62 -7.47
N PRO A 639 -16.92 -3.20 -6.19
CA PRO A 639 -16.30 -1.99 -5.64
C PRO A 639 -14.77 -2.10 -5.50
N SER A 640 -14.24 -3.29 -5.20
CA SER A 640 -12.81 -3.54 -5.03
C SER A 640 -12.07 -3.47 -6.37
N TRP A 641 -12.66 -4.03 -7.43
CA TRP A 641 -12.14 -3.92 -8.80
C TRP A 641 -12.16 -2.48 -9.34
N HIS A 642 -13.24 -1.73 -9.06
CA HIS A 642 -13.29 -0.31 -9.39
C HIS A 642 -12.21 0.50 -8.68
N TYR A 643 -12.00 0.24 -7.38
CA TYR A 643 -11.05 1.02 -6.60
C TYR A 643 -9.60 0.80 -7.04
N MET A 644 -9.23 -0.41 -7.51
CA MET A 644 -7.94 -0.62 -8.18
C MET A 644 -7.82 0.19 -9.48
N GLY A 645 -8.82 0.12 -10.37
CA GLY A 645 -8.85 0.93 -11.59
C GLY A 645 -8.70 2.42 -11.28
N TRP A 646 -9.38 2.91 -10.23
CA TRP A 646 -9.33 4.32 -9.81
C TRP A 646 -8.06 4.71 -9.03
N MET A 647 -7.35 3.77 -8.41
CA MET A 647 -6.02 4.03 -7.85
C MET A 647 -4.97 4.27 -8.97
N MET A 648 -5.14 3.60 -10.12
CA MET A 648 -4.24 3.71 -11.28
C MET A 648 -4.64 4.83 -12.26
N ASP A 649 -5.94 4.99 -12.53
CA ASP A 649 -6.52 6.07 -13.33
C ASP A 649 -7.57 6.83 -12.52
N ASN A 650 -7.11 7.66 -11.59
CA ASN A 650 -7.98 8.46 -10.71
C ASN A 650 -8.80 9.52 -11.47
N GLY A 651 -8.47 9.76 -12.74
CA GLY A 651 -9.24 10.63 -13.64
C GLY A 651 -10.30 9.88 -14.44
N LEU A 652 -10.25 8.54 -14.52
CA LEU A 652 -11.04 7.73 -15.46
C LEU A 652 -10.79 8.16 -16.93
N ARG A 653 -9.56 8.58 -17.25
CA ARG A 653 -9.17 9.15 -18.55
C ARG A 653 -9.11 8.15 -19.69
N PHE A 654 -8.69 6.92 -19.42
CA PHE A 654 -8.46 5.90 -20.46
C PHE A 654 -9.71 5.07 -20.75
N SER A 655 -10.89 5.65 -20.55
CA SER A 655 -12.14 4.90 -20.37
C SER A 655 -13.08 4.99 -21.57
N GLY A 656 -13.74 3.87 -21.92
CA GLY A 656 -14.63 3.76 -23.07
C GLY A 656 -16.06 4.28 -22.83
N PRO A 657 -16.71 4.91 -23.84
CA PRO A 657 -17.93 5.72 -23.66
C PRO A 657 -19.25 4.97 -23.47
N SER A 658 -19.26 3.70 -23.02
CA SER A 658 -20.50 2.90 -22.92
C SER A 658 -20.50 1.85 -21.79
N ASN A 659 -20.02 2.19 -20.60
CA ASN A 659 -19.82 1.21 -19.52
C ASN A 659 -20.12 1.78 -18.11
N SER A 660 -21.14 1.21 -17.43
CA SER A 660 -21.52 1.52 -16.03
C SER A 660 -20.40 1.33 -15.01
N THR A 661 -19.49 0.39 -15.26
CA THR A 661 -18.29 0.10 -14.46
C THR A 661 -17.30 1.26 -14.48
N ILE A 662 -17.21 1.93 -15.63
CA ILE A 662 -16.31 3.05 -15.90
C ILE A 662 -16.82 4.35 -15.29
N VAL A 663 -18.11 4.67 -15.42
CA VAL A 663 -18.72 5.84 -14.76
C VAL A 663 -18.93 5.65 -13.24
N GLY A 664 -18.54 4.49 -12.70
CA GLY A 664 -18.56 4.21 -11.26
C GLY A 664 -19.95 4.04 -10.66
N GLU A 665 -20.98 3.72 -11.47
CA GLU A 665 -22.38 3.67 -11.03
C GLU A 665 -22.59 2.76 -9.81
N TYR A 666 -21.99 1.56 -9.77
CA TYR A 666 -22.12 0.67 -8.61
C TYR A 666 -21.27 1.11 -7.40
N LEU A 667 -20.14 1.81 -7.59
CA LEU A 667 -19.39 2.37 -6.44
C LEU A 667 -20.23 3.47 -5.82
N ILE A 668 -20.78 4.36 -6.65
CA ILE A 668 -21.74 5.39 -6.23
C ILE A 668 -22.92 4.71 -5.52
N ASN A 669 -23.59 3.73 -6.11
CA ASN A 669 -24.73 3.04 -5.47
C ASN A 669 -24.37 2.43 -4.10
N LYS A 670 -23.23 1.72 -3.98
CA LYS A 670 -22.76 1.20 -2.67
C LYS A 670 -22.47 2.32 -1.67
N LEU A 671 -21.87 3.43 -2.09
CA LEU A 671 -21.67 4.62 -1.22
C LEU A 671 -23.02 5.25 -0.81
N TRP A 672 -24.03 5.22 -1.69
CA TRP A 672 -25.39 5.69 -1.39
C TRP A 672 -26.08 4.80 -0.34
N GLU A 673 -26.07 3.49 -0.54
CA GLU A 673 -26.63 2.47 0.36
C GLU A 673 -25.94 2.48 1.74
N GLN A 674 -24.61 2.48 1.75
CA GLN A 674 -23.81 2.50 2.98
C GLN A 674 -23.78 3.88 3.66
N ASN A 675 -24.43 4.91 3.10
CA ASN A 675 -24.42 6.29 3.61
C ASN A 675 -23.02 6.95 3.66
N LEU A 676 -22.08 6.52 2.80
CA LEU A 676 -20.71 7.03 2.72
C LEU A 676 -20.65 8.29 1.83
N ARG A 677 -21.20 9.40 2.34
CA ARG A 677 -21.45 10.64 1.57
C ARG A 677 -20.23 11.53 1.42
N VAL A 678 -19.41 11.64 2.46
CA VAL A 678 -18.14 12.36 2.39
C VAL A 678 -17.20 11.65 1.42
N HIS A 679 -17.18 10.31 1.43
CA HIS A 679 -16.46 9.52 0.43
C HIS A 679 -16.94 9.76 -1.00
N GLN A 680 -18.27 9.85 -1.21
CA GLN A 680 -18.84 10.18 -2.53
C GLN A 680 -18.38 11.56 -3.02
N VAL A 681 -18.44 12.59 -2.16
CA VAL A 681 -18.00 13.95 -2.53
C VAL A 681 -16.48 13.99 -2.76
N PHE A 682 -15.69 13.26 -1.96
CA PHE A 682 -14.24 13.16 -2.16
C PHE A 682 -13.86 12.50 -3.50
N PHE A 683 -14.47 11.36 -3.83
CA PHE A 683 -14.26 10.66 -5.11
C PHE A 683 -14.56 11.60 -6.28
N ASN A 684 -15.72 12.26 -6.24
CA ASN A 684 -16.13 13.25 -7.22
C ASN A 684 -15.15 14.43 -7.33
N ALA A 685 -14.73 15.00 -6.21
CA ALA A 685 -13.82 16.15 -6.16
C ALA A 685 -12.41 15.81 -6.71
N VAL A 686 -11.88 14.62 -6.39
CA VAL A 686 -10.61 14.14 -6.93
C VAL A 686 -10.73 13.84 -8.43
N HIS A 687 -11.80 13.15 -8.87
CA HIS A 687 -12.06 12.90 -10.29
C HIS A 687 -12.10 14.22 -11.09
N ASN A 688 -12.95 15.16 -10.67
CA ASN A 688 -13.05 16.53 -11.18
C ASN A 688 -11.68 17.25 -11.25
N ALA A 689 -10.88 17.18 -10.19
CA ALA A 689 -9.56 17.79 -10.13
C ALA A 689 -8.54 17.14 -11.07
N LYS A 690 -8.55 15.81 -11.20
CA LYS A 690 -7.65 15.03 -12.08
C LYS A 690 -8.06 15.14 -13.56
N LEU A 691 -9.31 15.50 -13.84
CA LEU A 691 -9.91 15.73 -15.17
C LEU A 691 -9.95 17.19 -15.64
N GLY A 692 -9.61 18.17 -14.79
CA GLY A 692 -9.60 19.58 -15.16
C GLY A 692 -8.70 19.90 -16.37
N TYR A 693 -9.05 20.99 -17.08
CA TYR A 693 -8.28 21.47 -18.24
C TYR A 693 -6.81 21.73 -17.88
N LYS A 694 -5.90 21.38 -18.79
CA LYS A 694 -4.46 21.60 -18.66
C LYS A 694 -3.91 22.37 -19.85
N ALA A 695 -3.41 23.56 -19.59
CA ALA A 695 -2.76 24.39 -20.61
C ALA A 695 -1.61 23.63 -21.27
N GLY A 696 -1.48 23.75 -22.59
CA GLY A 696 -0.47 23.05 -23.39
C GLY A 696 -0.75 21.58 -23.71
N CYS A 697 -1.80 20.95 -23.13
CA CYS A 697 -2.19 19.57 -23.47
C CYS A 697 -3.12 19.47 -24.69
N TRP A 698 -3.36 20.56 -25.43
CA TRP A 698 -4.22 20.59 -26.62
C TRP A 698 -3.47 21.26 -27.79
N SER A 699 -3.28 20.51 -28.87
CA SER A 699 -2.61 20.96 -30.10
C SER A 699 -3.65 21.26 -31.19
N PRO A 700 -3.82 22.53 -31.64
CA PRO A 700 -4.73 22.83 -32.74
C PRO A 700 -4.30 22.12 -34.03
N GLY A 701 -5.14 21.20 -34.54
CA GLY A 701 -4.89 20.48 -35.79
C GLY A 701 -4.69 18.97 -35.67
N SER A 702 -4.73 18.38 -34.47
CA SER A 702 -4.90 16.94 -34.32
C SER A 702 -6.30 16.52 -34.79
N ALA A 703 -6.39 15.55 -35.70
CA ALA A 703 -7.64 14.81 -35.92
C ALA A 703 -7.92 14.01 -34.65
N ASP A 704 -9.09 14.25 -34.03
CA ASP A 704 -9.34 13.94 -32.62
C ASP A 704 -10.51 12.95 -32.44
N PRO A 705 -10.23 11.69 -32.08
CA PRO A 705 -11.24 10.71 -31.68
C PRO A 705 -11.22 10.41 -30.16
N GLN A 706 -10.85 11.35 -29.30
CA GLN A 706 -10.96 11.18 -27.83
C GLN A 706 -12.12 12.02 -27.26
N HIS A 707 -13.29 11.38 -27.15
CA HIS A 707 -14.53 11.94 -26.60
C HIS A 707 -14.48 12.20 -25.08
N PHE A 708 -13.56 13.07 -24.64
CA PHE A 708 -13.56 13.70 -23.32
C PHE A 708 -13.39 15.21 -23.50
N THR A 709 -14.42 15.83 -24.04
CA THR A 709 -14.50 17.28 -24.14
C THR A 709 -14.65 17.89 -22.74
N ALA A 710 -13.94 19.00 -22.50
CA ALA A 710 -13.91 19.78 -21.27
C ALA A 710 -14.20 18.97 -19.98
N PRO A 711 -13.35 18.03 -19.53
CA PRO A 711 -13.79 16.82 -18.80
C PRO A 711 -14.41 17.01 -17.38
N ARG A 712 -14.55 18.25 -16.91
CA ARG A 712 -15.41 18.62 -15.76
C ARG A 712 -16.89 18.82 -16.14
N SER A 713 -17.20 19.08 -17.41
CA SER A 713 -18.57 19.31 -17.90
C SER A 713 -19.53 18.15 -17.59
N TYR A 714 -19.06 16.90 -17.68
CA TYR A 714 -19.86 15.72 -17.31
C TYR A 714 -20.26 15.75 -15.84
N TYR A 715 -19.33 16.09 -14.95
CA TYR A 715 -19.60 16.26 -13.51
C TYR A 715 -20.63 17.37 -13.24
N LEU A 716 -20.55 18.48 -13.98
CA LEU A 716 -21.51 19.58 -13.89
C LEU A 716 -22.91 19.15 -14.36
N ALA A 717 -23.03 18.54 -15.54
CA ALA A 717 -24.30 18.07 -16.11
C ALA A 717 -25.00 16.99 -15.25
N TYR A 718 -24.24 16.17 -14.53
CA TYR A 718 -24.77 15.15 -13.60
C TYR A 718 -24.96 15.68 -12.16
N GLY A 719 -24.74 16.98 -11.91
CA GLY A 719 -24.93 17.64 -10.61
C GLY A 719 -26.32 17.43 -9.98
N LYS A 720 -27.35 17.22 -10.81
CA LYS A 720 -28.73 16.87 -10.40
C LYS A 720 -28.86 15.61 -9.53
N TYR A 721 -27.85 14.73 -9.51
CA TYR A 721 -27.84 13.53 -8.65
C TYR A 721 -27.23 13.77 -7.27
N GLN A 722 -26.69 14.95 -6.99
CA GLN A 722 -26.16 15.33 -5.67
C GLN A 722 -27.30 15.77 -4.72
N LYS A 723 -28.16 14.82 -4.34
CA LYS A 723 -29.29 15.09 -3.43
C LYS A 723 -28.77 15.47 -2.04
N SER A 724 -29.57 16.28 -1.34
CA SER A 724 -29.38 16.59 0.08
C SER A 724 -29.33 15.32 0.95
N TRP A 725 -28.40 15.28 1.88
CA TRP A 725 -28.24 14.21 2.86
C TRP A 725 -28.82 14.63 4.20
N ASP A 726 -29.65 13.79 4.81
CA ASP A 726 -30.05 14.04 6.19
C ASP A 726 -28.86 13.77 7.15
N ALA A 727 -28.30 14.86 7.63
CA ALA A 727 -27.25 14.92 8.62
C ALA A 727 -27.79 14.99 10.07
N SER A 728 -29.09 14.77 10.30
CA SER A 728 -29.63 14.61 11.65
C SER A 728 -28.91 13.45 12.37
N GLY A 729 -28.63 13.66 13.66
CA GLY A 729 -27.84 12.72 14.48
C GLY A 729 -26.31 12.86 14.40
N TYR A 730 -25.74 13.56 13.39
CA TYR A 730 -24.29 13.71 13.28
C TYR A 730 -23.74 14.91 14.07
N THR A 731 -23.09 14.63 15.20
CA THR A 731 -22.38 15.65 15.99
C THR A 731 -21.12 16.15 15.27
N GLY A 732 -21.14 17.40 14.81
CA GLY A 732 -20.02 18.12 14.19
C GLY A 732 -19.71 17.72 12.74
N SER A 733 -19.66 16.42 12.42
CA SER A 733 -19.35 15.90 11.08
C SER A 733 -20.42 16.25 10.04
N GLY A 734 -21.69 16.39 10.43
CA GLY A 734 -22.77 16.83 9.55
C GLY A 734 -22.54 18.24 8.98
N THR A 735 -21.95 19.14 9.76
CA THR A 735 -21.54 20.50 9.31
C THR A 735 -20.34 20.42 8.37
N LEU A 736 -19.39 19.53 8.66
CA LEU A 736 -18.17 19.36 7.86
C LEU A 736 -18.48 18.78 6.47
N TYR A 737 -19.39 17.80 6.37
CA TYR A 737 -19.91 17.33 5.08
C TYR A 737 -20.51 18.46 4.24
N ARG A 738 -21.38 19.30 4.81
CA ARG A 738 -22.02 20.41 4.09
C ARG A 738 -21.00 21.42 3.57
N LYS A 739 -19.99 21.74 4.38
CA LYS A 739 -18.86 22.57 3.96
C LYS A 739 -18.09 21.95 2.78
N ILE A 740 -17.73 20.66 2.88
CA ILE A 740 -16.99 19.94 1.83
C ILE A 740 -17.79 19.94 0.52
N LEU A 741 -19.08 19.63 0.56
CA LEU A 741 -20.00 19.69 -0.58
C LEU A 741 -20.06 21.09 -1.20
N ALA A 742 -20.33 22.13 -0.39
CA ALA A 742 -20.43 23.50 -0.88
C ALA A 742 -19.12 24.00 -1.49
N ASN A 743 -17.97 23.66 -0.89
CA ASN A 743 -16.66 24.06 -1.39
C ASN A 743 -16.27 23.36 -2.70
N ASP A 744 -16.58 22.07 -2.86
CA ASP A 744 -16.36 21.37 -4.14
C ASP A 744 -17.24 21.96 -5.26
N LEU A 745 -18.54 22.13 -5.01
CA LEU A 745 -19.48 22.66 -6.00
C LEU A 745 -19.10 24.09 -6.46
N ARG A 746 -18.72 24.96 -5.53
CA ARG A 746 -18.16 26.28 -5.89
C ARG A 746 -16.89 26.15 -6.71
N SER A 747 -15.99 25.24 -6.34
CA SER A 747 -14.72 25.04 -7.06
C SER A 747 -14.94 24.55 -8.49
N ALA A 748 -15.91 23.65 -8.69
CA ALA A 748 -16.28 23.13 -10.00
C ALA A 748 -16.78 24.25 -10.92
N LEU A 749 -17.75 25.05 -10.47
CA LEU A 749 -18.33 26.16 -11.24
C LEU A 749 -17.29 27.27 -11.52
N LEU A 750 -16.54 27.70 -10.48
CA LEU A 750 -15.53 28.75 -10.61
C LEU A 750 -14.45 28.39 -11.63
N VAL A 751 -13.87 27.18 -11.53
CA VAL A 751 -12.75 26.80 -12.40
C VAL A 751 -13.24 26.40 -13.80
N HIS A 752 -14.47 25.91 -13.97
CA HIS A 752 -15.02 25.70 -15.33
C HIS A 752 -15.32 27.01 -16.07
N ALA A 753 -15.86 28.02 -15.39
CA ALA A 753 -16.07 29.35 -15.96
C ALA A 753 -14.75 29.99 -16.47
N ASP A 754 -13.64 29.71 -15.78
CA ASP A 754 -12.29 30.12 -16.17
C ASP A 754 -11.72 29.24 -17.31
N ASP A 755 -11.88 27.91 -17.23
CA ASP A 755 -11.43 26.97 -18.27
C ASP A 755 -12.17 27.18 -19.61
N ILE A 756 -13.48 27.49 -19.62
CA ILE A 756 -14.25 27.94 -20.80
C ILE A 756 -13.59 29.16 -21.45
N THR A 757 -13.07 30.08 -20.62
CA THR A 757 -12.40 31.30 -21.09
C THR A 757 -11.05 30.95 -21.71
N ALA A 758 -10.29 30.05 -21.07
CA ALA A 758 -8.98 29.60 -21.54
C ALA A 758 -9.04 28.84 -22.89
N ILE A 759 -10.12 28.11 -23.17
CA ILE A 759 -10.35 27.45 -24.48
C ILE A 759 -11.02 28.34 -25.54
N GLY A 760 -11.08 29.66 -25.30
CA GLY A 760 -11.55 30.64 -26.28
C GLY A 760 -13.07 30.84 -26.30
N ASN A 761 -13.73 30.74 -25.14
CA ASN A 761 -15.19 30.85 -24.97
C ASN A 761 -15.95 29.78 -25.79
N LYS A 762 -15.57 28.52 -25.62
CA LYS A 762 -16.25 27.36 -26.21
C LYS A 762 -16.86 26.45 -25.15
N ILE A 763 -17.93 25.77 -25.51
CA ILE A 763 -18.48 24.59 -24.85
C ILE A 763 -18.69 23.49 -25.89
N TYR A 764 -18.65 22.24 -25.48
CA TYR A 764 -18.80 21.07 -26.36
C TYR A 764 -19.99 20.19 -25.96
N GLU A 765 -20.46 20.34 -24.73
CA GLU A 765 -21.63 19.66 -24.20
C GLU A 765 -22.89 20.47 -24.49
N ASP A 766 -24.06 19.83 -24.33
CA ASP A 766 -25.31 20.54 -24.48
C ASP A 766 -25.43 21.71 -23.48
N ARG A 767 -25.77 22.90 -24.00
CA ARG A 767 -25.86 24.12 -23.19
C ARG A 767 -26.92 23.99 -22.10
N GLN A 768 -28.07 23.37 -22.38
CA GLN A 768 -29.13 23.23 -21.39
C GLN A 768 -28.71 22.27 -20.26
N TRP A 769 -28.03 21.17 -20.59
CA TRP A 769 -27.52 20.23 -19.58
C TRP A 769 -26.52 20.88 -18.62
N LEU A 770 -25.63 21.76 -19.14
CA LEU A 770 -24.70 22.54 -18.30
C LEU A 770 -25.42 23.54 -17.39
N LEU A 771 -26.53 24.13 -17.84
CA LEU A 771 -27.34 25.08 -17.06
C LEU A 771 -28.19 24.37 -15.99
N ASP A 772 -28.87 23.28 -16.33
CA ASP A 772 -29.66 22.44 -15.41
C ASP A 772 -28.80 21.85 -14.30
N GLY A 773 -27.59 21.38 -14.68
CA GLY A 773 -26.56 20.92 -13.76
C GLY A 773 -26.13 22.00 -12.78
N ALA A 774 -25.76 23.18 -13.28
CA ALA A 774 -25.35 24.31 -12.45
C ALA A 774 -26.48 24.83 -11.54
N ALA A 775 -27.74 24.81 -11.99
CA ALA A 775 -28.89 25.18 -11.16
C ALA A 775 -29.09 24.18 -10.02
N SER A 776 -28.95 22.88 -10.29
CA SER A 776 -28.96 21.84 -9.26
C SER A 776 -27.84 22.03 -8.24
N MET A 777 -26.64 22.40 -8.70
CA MET A 777 -25.49 22.69 -7.83
C MET A 777 -25.71 23.95 -6.98
N ARG A 778 -26.29 25.02 -7.53
CA ARG A 778 -26.71 26.21 -6.77
C ARG A 778 -27.62 25.82 -5.61
N ASP A 779 -28.64 25.02 -5.87
CA ASP A 779 -29.62 24.64 -4.84
C ASP A 779 -29.01 23.72 -3.77
N ALA A 780 -28.10 22.82 -4.16
CA ALA A 780 -27.31 22.03 -3.21
C ALA A 780 -26.37 22.89 -2.35
N MET A 781 -25.69 23.90 -2.92
CA MET A 781 -24.87 24.87 -2.17
C MET A 781 -25.70 25.73 -1.22
N ASN A 782 -26.89 26.16 -1.66
CA ASN A 782 -27.83 26.96 -0.86
C ASN A 782 -28.46 26.15 0.28
N TRP A 783 -28.69 24.85 0.11
CA TRP A 783 -29.08 23.93 1.18
C TRP A 783 -27.92 23.65 2.16
N ALA A 784 -26.70 23.47 1.64
CA ALA A 784 -25.53 23.12 2.45
C ALA A 784 -25.06 24.27 3.35
N GLU A 785 -24.92 25.47 2.78
CA GLU A 785 -24.55 26.69 3.51
C GLU A 785 -25.51 27.86 3.19
N PRO A 786 -26.72 27.90 3.81
CA PRO A 786 -27.73 28.92 3.53
C PRO A 786 -27.26 30.36 3.77
N ALA A 787 -26.33 30.56 4.72
CA ALA A 787 -25.72 31.86 5.02
C ALA A 787 -24.84 32.40 3.88
N ASN A 788 -24.39 31.54 2.97
CA ASN A 788 -23.54 31.90 1.82
C ASN A 788 -24.35 32.00 0.51
N SER A 789 -25.68 32.00 0.56
CA SER A 789 -26.56 31.95 -0.63
C SER A 789 -26.27 33.05 -1.65
N ALA A 790 -26.16 34.30 -1.23
CA ALA A 790 -25.81 35.42 -2.12
C ALA A 790 -24.47 35.25 -2.85
N VAL A 791 -23.51 34.51 -2.25
CA VAL A 791 -22.22 34.17 -2.89
C VAL A 791 -22.38 33.00 -3.87
N ASN A 792 -23.14 31.97 -3.48
CA ASN A 792 -23.45 30.82 -4.33
C ASN A 792 -24.18 31.28 -5.61
N ASP A 793 -25.18 32.14 -5.46
CA ASP A 793 -25.98 32.70 -6.55
C ASP A 793 -25.13 33.61 -7.45
N ALA A 794 -24.19 34.38 -6.90
CA ALA A 794 -23.24 35.17 -7.70
C ALA A 794 -22.29 34.29 -8.53
N ILE A 795 -21.78 33.19 -7.96
CA ILE A 795 -20.95 32.20 -8.67
C ILE A 795 -21.77 31.53 -9.79
N TYR A 796 -22.98 31.07 -9.48
CA TYR A 796 -23.91 30.49 -10.45
C TYR A 796 -24.23 31.46 -11.60
N ASN A 797 -24.59 32.71 -11.30
CA ASN A 797 -24.93 33.70 -12.33
C ASN A 797 -23.72 34.05 -13.22
N ASN A 798 -22.51 34.09 -12.67
CA ASN A 798 -21.28 34.27 -13.46
C ASN A 798 -21.03 33.10 -14.41
N TYR A 799 -21.19 31.87 -13.92
CA TYR A 799 -21.08 30.64 -14.72
C TYR A 799 -22.12 30.60 -15.85
N VAL A 800 -23.40 30.90 -15.55
CA VAL A 800 -24.48 30.97 -16.54
C VAL A 800 -24.17 32.00 -17.63
N ALA A 801 -23.64 33.17 -17.26
CA ALA A 801 -23.23 34.19 -18.23
C ALA A 801 -22.11 33.70 -19.16
N LYS A 802 -21.14 32.93 -18.64
CA LYS A 802 -20.07 32.31 -19.45
C LYS A 802 -20.60 31.25 -20.41
N VAL A 803 -21.45 30.34 -19.94
CA VAL A 803 -22.06 29.26 -20.76
C VAL A 803 -22.98 29.80 -21.85
N ASN A 804 -23.72 30.89 -21.57
CA ASN A 804 -24.55 31.56 -22.57
C ASN A 804 -23.75 32.38 -23.59
N ALA A 805 -22.61 32.95 -23.20
CA ALA A 805 -21.71 33.66 -24.11
C ALA A 805 -20.80 32.72 -24.94
N ALA A 806 -20.65 31.46 -24.53
CA ALA A 806 -19.81 30.50 -25.22
C ALA A 806 -20.44 29.97 -26.51
N THR A 807 -19.61 29.77 -27.53
CA THR A 807 -19.99 29.06 -28.75
C THR A 807 -20.04 27.56 -28.45
N GLN A 808 -21.16 26.92 -28.77
CA GLN A 808 -21.30 25.46 -28.72
C GLN A 808 -20.75 24.87 -30.02
N TYR A 809 -19.92 23.84 -29.92
CA TYR A 809 -19.21 23.21 -31.04
C TYR A 809 -19.82 21.85 -31.41
#